data_AF-A0A257PKD4-F1
#
_entry.id   AF-A0A257PKD4-F1
#
_cell.length_a   1.000
_cell.length_b   1.000
_cell.length_c   1.000
_cell.angle_alpha   90.00
_cell.angle_beta   90.00
_cell.angle_gamma   90.00
#
_symmetry.space_group_name_H-M   'P 1'
#
loop_
_entity.id
_entity.type
_entity.pdbx_description
1 polymer ?
#
loop_
_entity_poly.entity_id
_entity_poly.type
_entity_poly.pdbx_seq_one_letter_code
_entity_poly.pdbx_strand_id
1 'polypeptide(L)'
;MASYGLSIDNIRTIVNNLNVNTPKGSFSGPAQTYTINANDQITDPAQYNNLVIAYKNGAPVRLKDVATVISAPQNEELGAWMNRTPAIILNVDRQPNANVIQTVDAIKKQLATLQAGLPASMTVTVLSDGTTAIRASVSDAEFELMLSVSLVVLVIFLFLRNFRATLIPSISVPVSLIGTLAAMYMFGFSIDNLSLMALIVATGFVVDDSIVMIENISRFIDMGEPPMQAALKGAGQIGFTIISLTVSLIAVLIPLLFMGDVVGRLFSEFAITLAVTIIISAITALTLVPMLCARILKDKADQHPNKFEQKSEEIFNRLIAAYGRGLTWVLVHSRLTLTVAVAALFLTVAMYVYIPKGFFPVQDNGVIEGITQASQSTSYAAMALHQQQLANVILKDKDVVSLSSYIGIDGTNNTLNQGRFLINLKPLNQRRDSASAIIIRLNQEVENVPGIKLYMQPVQSLTLNTVVSPTQYQFSLEDINQADFTKYVPLLMAKLSTVPQLTDLASDLANRGLSVYININRANAAQFGITPATVDSALYDAFGQRIISTIFTQTNQYRVIMTVDPDMANGLAALENMYLPSSSASGGQVPLREIATFTTQPEPLVIEHLGQFPATTVSFNLAPGASLGTAVNNITTAEKSLNFPPQITTTFEGAALAFQSSLSNEVFLVLAALIAVYIVLGVLYESFIHPVTILSTLPSAGIGALLFLWIAGDGLDVIGIIGIVLLIGIVKKNAIMMIDFALHAERHEGKSPRDAIYEASMLRFRPILMTTVAAMLAAVPLWLGGGQGAELRAPLGLAIIGGLMVSQVLTLFTTPVIYLAFDTLAQRMKQRAL
;
A
#
# COMPACT_ATOMS: atom_id res chain seq x y z
N MET A 1 -15.44 55.99 8.92
CA MET A 1 -14.15 56.13 9.65
C MET A 1 -13.40 57.41 9.31
N ALA A 2 -13.02 57.66 8.06
CA ALA A 2 -12.30 58.87 7.65
C ALA A 2 -13.05 60.18 7.99
N SER A 3 -14.38 60.19 7.90
CA SER A 3 -15.24 61.32 8.34
C SER A 3 -15.11 61.65 9.83
N TYR A 4 -14.76 60.67 10.66
CA TYR A 4 -14.48 60.84 12.09
C TYR A 4 -12.97 61.02 12.37
N GLY A 5 -12.12 61.10 11.34
CA GLY A 5 -10.66 61.17 11.48
C GLY A 5 -10.05 59.96 12.21
N LEU A 6 -10.69 58.80 12.13
CA LEU A 6 -10.21 57.55 12.73
C LEU A 6 -9.53 56.69 11.66
N SER A 7 -8.39 56.11 12.02
CA SER A 7 -7.70 55.10 11.21
C SER A 7 -8.04 53.68 11.68
N ILE A 8 -7.81 52.69 10.81
CA ILE A 8 -8.03 51.27 11.12
C ILE A 8 -7.15 50.79 12.28
N ASP A 9 -5.93 51.32 12.37
CA ASP A 9 -4.99 51.05 13.45
C ASP A 9 -5.48 51.59 14.81
N ASN A 10 -6.22 52.70 14.81
CA ASN A 10 -6.82 53.23 16.02
C ASN A 10 -7.91 52.29 16.55
N ILE A 11 -8.74 51.72 15.68
CA ILE A 11 -9.77 50.75 16.10
C ILE A 11 -9.11 49.55 16.77
N ARG A 12 -8.09 48.96 16.13
CA ARG A 12 -7.33 47.84 16.68
C ARG A 12 -6.79 48.14 18.07
N THR A 13 -6.06 49.24 18.22
CA THR A 13 -5.40 49.62 19.48
C THR A 13 -6.43 49.87 20.59
N ILE A 14 -7.53 50.54 20.26
CA ILE A 14 -8.57 50.88 21.23
C ILE A 14 -9.33 49.63 21.65
N VAL A 15 -9.73 48.77 20.71
CA VAL A 15 -10.41 47.52 21.04
C VAL A 15 -9.55 46.63 21.93
N ASN A 16 -8.24 46.54 21.63
CA ASN A 16 -7.31 45.77 22.46
C ASN A 16 -7.16 46.36 23.88
N ASN A 17 -7.13 47.69 24.01
CA ASN A 17 -7.04 48.37 25.31
C ASN A 17 -8.36 48.34 26.11
N LEU A 18 -9.49 48.11 25.44
CA LEU A 18 -10.82 48.05 26.08
C LEU A 18 -11.23 46.63 26.49
N ASN A 19 -10.67 45.60 25.86
CA ASN A 19 -10.85 44.20 26.28
C ASN A 19 -9.56 43.66 26.88
N VAL A 20 -9.41 43.81 28.19
CA VAL A 20 -8.17 43.46 28.90
C VAL A 20 -8.47 42.38 29.93
N ASN A 21 -7.55 41.42 30.09
CA ASN A 21 -7.61 40.41 31.15
C ASN A 21 -6.27 40.39 31.89
N THR A 22 -6.06 41.38 32.77
CA THR A 22 -4.79 41.54 33.50
C THR A 22 -4.93 41.21 35.00
N PRO A 23 -3.88 40.65 35.65
CA PRO A 23 -3.87 40.42 37.09
C PRO A 23 -4.09 41.71 37.89
N LYS A 24 -4.93 41.63 38.93
CA LYS A 24 -5.26 42.77 39.81
C LYS A 24 -4.75 42.62 41.25
N GLY A 25 -4.17 41.45 41.55
CA GLY A 25 -3.64 41.12 42.87
C GLY A 25 -4.69 40.67 43.88
N SER A 26 -4.25 40.58 45.13
CA SER A 26 -5.06 40.19 46.29
C SER A 26 -4.63 41.00 47.49
N PHE A 27 -5.51 41.17 48.48
CA PHE A 27 -5.13 41.73 49.77
C PHE A 27 -5.49 40.75 50.89
N SER A 28 -4.57 40.59 51.85
CA SER A 28 -4.68 39.65 52.97
C SER A 28 -4.81 40.40 54.30
N GLY A 29 -5.83 40.06 55.08
CA GLY A 29 -5.96 40.46 56.48
C GLY A 29 -5.49 39.35 57.44
N PRO A 30 -5.62 39.55 58.76
CA PRO A 30 -5.17 38.58 59.77
C PRO A 30 -5.84 37.20 59.73
N ALA A 31 -7.04 37.09 59.14
CA ALA A 31 -7.83 35.85 59.12
C ALA A 31 -8.35 35.43 57.73
N GLN A 32 -8.27 36.30 56.71
CA GLN A 32 -8.83 36.03 55.38
C GLN A 32 -8.10 36.81 54.28
N THR A 33 -8.12 36.26 53.07
CA THR A 33 -7.54 36.88 51.86
C THR A 33 -8.63 37.07 50.81
N TYR A 34 -8.62 38.22 50.14
CA TYR A 34 -9.51 38.53 49.03
C TYR A 34 -8.72 38.68 47.74
N THR A 35 -9.18 38.03 46.67
CA THR A 35 -8.66 38.25 45.31
C THR A 35 -9.46 39.35 44.62
N ILE A 36 -8.77 40.29 43.99
CA ILE A 36 -9.39 41.41 43.28
C ILE A 36 -9.76 40.94 41.87
N ASN A 37 -11.03 41.10 41.50
CA ASN A 37 -11.53 40.86 40.15
C ASN A 37 -12.25 42.13 39.65
N ALA A 38 -12.31 42.32 38.33
CA ALA A 38 -13.09 43.39 37.70
C ALA A 38 -13.72 42.89 36.40
N ASN A 39 -14.54 43.74 35.78
CA ASN A 39 -15.21 43.53 34.51
C ASN A 39 -14.39 44.09 33.33
N ASP A 40 -13.07 43.94 33.36
CA ASP A 40 -12.14 44.45 32.34
C ASP A 40 -12.21 43.67 31.03
N GLN A 41 -12.62 42.41 31.08
CA GLN A 41 -12.76 41.58 29.90
C GLN A 41 -14.20 41.59 29.36
N ILE A 42 -14.32 41.82 28.06
CA ILE A 42 -15.58 41.70 27.30
C ILE A 42 -15.82 40.22 27.01
N THR A 43 -16.95 39.69 27.47
CA THR A 43 -17.34 38.29 27.28
C THR A 43 -18.47 38.10 26.27
N ASP A 44 -19.29 39.14 26.07
CA ASP A 44 -20.40 39.12 25.13
C ASP A 44 -20.03 39.93 23.87
N PRO A 45 -19.99 39.29 22.67
CA PRO A 45 -19.74 39.97 21.41
C PRO A 45 -20.65 41.20 21.17
N ALA A 46 -21.88 41.20 21.67
CA ALA A 46 -22.80 42.33 21.48
C ALA A 46 -22.32 43.61 22.18
N GLN A 47 -21.51 43.49 23.24
CA GLN A 47 -20.97 44.64 23.98
C GLN A 47 -19.98 45.46 23.15
N TYR A 48 -19.30 44.83 22.18
CA TYR A 48 -18.37 45.52 21.29
C TYR A 48 -19.05 46.67 20.53
N ASN A 49 -20.31 46.51 20.13
CA ASN A 49 -21.08 47.54 19.41
C ASN A 49 -21.19 48.87 20.18
N ASN A 50 -21.16 48.81 21.52
CA ASN A 50 -21.30 50.00 22.37
C ASN A 50 -19.97 50.55 22.88
N LEU A 51 -18.83 49.98 22.47
CA LEU A 51 -17.52 50.49 22.86
C LEU A 51 -17.31 51.89 22.30
N VAL A 52 -16.94 52.82 23.19
CA VAL A 52 -16.62 54.20 22.81
C VAL A 52 -15.20 54.21 22.26
N ILE A 53 -15.08 54.49 20.96
CA ILE A 53 -13.81 54.47 20.23
C ILE A 53 -13.21 55.86 20.03
N ALA A 54 -14.00 56.92 20.16
CA ALA A 54 -13.51 58.29 20.11
C ALA A 54 -14.51 59.26 20.72
N TYR A 55 -14.08 60.49 21.01
CA TYR A 55 -14.97 61.62 21.28
C TYR A 55 -14.77 62.67 20.20
N LYS A 56 -15.86 63.12 19.56
CA LYS A 56 -15.85 64.21 18.58
C LYS A 56 -16.96 65.20 18.91
N ASN A 57 -16.61 66.48 19.00
CA ASN A 57 -17.55 67.58 19.29
C ASN A 57 -18.40 67.34 20.57
N GLY A 58 -17.82 66.73 21.60
CA GLY A 58 -18.51 66.41 22.86
C GLY A 58 -19.41 65.17 22.83
N ALA A 59 -19.53 64.47 21.70
CA ALA A 59 -20.30 63.23 21.58
C ALA A 59 -19.37 61.99 21.50
N PRO A 60 -19.72 60.88 22.18
CA PRO A 60 -19.00 59.62 22.03
C PRO A 60 -19.32 58.97 20.69
N VAL A 61 -18.28 58.62 19.93
CA VAL A 61 -18.37 57.76 18.74
C VAL A 61 -18.23 56.32 19.21
N ARG A 62 -19.20 55.46 18.88
CA ARG A 62 -19.20 54.05 19.24
C ARG A 62 -18.69 53.18 18.09
N LEU A 63 -18.28 51.95 18.39
CA LEU A 63 -17.80 51.01 17.37
C LEU A 63 -18.86 50.74 16.30
N LYS A 64 -20.14 50.60 16.68
CA LYS A 64 -21.25 50.43 15.74
C LYS A 64 -21.43 51.58 14.75
N ASP A 65 -20.90 52.76 15.03
CA ASP A 65 -21.02 53.93 14.15
C ASP A 65 -19.99 53.86 13.00
N VAL A 66 -19.02 52.94 13.07
CA VAL A 66 -17.94 52.81 12.08
C VAL A 66 -17.66 51.39 11.61
N ALA A 67 -18.17 50.37 12.30
CA ALA A 67 -17.95 48.96 12.00
C ALA A 67 -19.16 48.10 12.41
N THR A 68 -19.32 46.96 11.74
CA THR A 68 -20.33 45.96 12.09
C THR A 68 -19.68 44.84 12.89
N VAL A 69 -20.25 44.51 14.06
CA VAL A 69 -19.77 43.38 14.88
C VAL A 69 -20.72 42.20 14.71
N ILE A 70 -20.20 41.10 14.19
CA ILE A 70 -20.95 39.85 13.99
C ILE A 70 -20.25 38.68 14.68
N SER A 71 -21.02 37.66 15.05
CA SER A 71 -20.48 36.37 15.47
C SER A 71 -20.44 35.44 14.26
N ALA A 72 -19.23 35.10 13.83
CA ALA A 72 -18.97 34.31 12.64
C ALA A 72 -17.87 33.26 12.89
N PRO A 73 -17.68 32.27 11.99
CA PRO A 73 -16.52 31.38 12.03
C PRO A 73 -15.20 32.17 11.99
N GLN A 74 -14.13 31.60 12.55
CA GLN A 74 -12.82 32.25 12.55
C GLN A 74 -12.26 32.46 11.13
N ASN A 75 -12.54 31.52 10.22
CA ASN A 75 -12.14 31.59 8.83
C ASN A 75 -13.37 31.32 7.95
N GLU A 76 -13.74 32.30 7.13
CA GLU A 76 -14.89 32.22 6.21
C GLU A 76 -14.51 31.61 4.86
N GLU A 77 -13.21 31.41 4.60
CA GLU A 77 -12.66 30.79 3.39
C GLU A 77 -12.47 29.27 3.54
N LEU A 78 -13.20 28.66 4.48
CA LEU A 78 -13.27 27.21 4.65
C LEU A 78 -14.69 26.73 4.34
N GLY A 79 -14.80 25.79 3.41
CA GLY A 79 -16.08 25.23 2.98
C GLY A 79 -16.02 23.71 3.01
N ALA A 80 -17.06 23.07 3.54
CA ALA A 80 -17.18 21.62 3.54
C ALA A 80 -18.63 21.17 3.33
N TRP A 81 -18.79 20.04 2.64
CA TRP A 81 -20.08 19.49 2.23
C TRP A 81 -20.12 17.98 2.37
N MET A 82 -21.26 17.48 2.81
CA MET A 82 -21.68 16.10 2.67
C MET A 82 -22.63 16.04 1.47
N ASN A 83 -22.21 15.38 0.40
CA ASN A 83 -22.92 15.38 -0.88
C ASN A 83 -23.16 16.84 -1.37
N ARG A 84 -24.41 17.31 -1.28
CA ARG A 84 -24.84 18.67 -1.68
C ARG A 84 -25.10 19.59 -0.48
N THR A 85 -25.03 19.07 0.73
CA THR A 85 -25.45 19.77 1.94
C THR A 85 -24.22 20.29 2.67
N PRO A 86 -24.14 21.58 3.00
CA PRO A 86 -23.07 22.12 3.84
C PRO A 86 -22.96 21.33 5.15
N ALA A 87 -21.76 20.92 5.52
CA ALA A 87 -21.52 20.06 6.66
C ALA A 87 -20.17 20.38 7.32
N ILE A 88 -20.03 20.01 8.59
CA ILE A 88 -18.74 19.98 9.27
C ILE A 88 -18.16 18.59 9.08
N ILE A 89 -17.03 18.50 8.39
CA ILE A 89 -16.32 17.24 8.16
C ILE A 89 -15.26 17.07 9.25
N LEU A 90 -15.35 15.97 9.99
CA LEU A 90 -14.37 15.59 10.99
C LEU A 90 -13.59 14.38 10.47
N ASN A 91 -12.36 14.61 10.02
CA ASN A 91 -11.42 13.55 9.66
C ASN A 91 -10.74 13.03 10.93
N VAL A 92 -10.62 11.71 11.05
CA VAL A 92 -9.99 11.06 12.20
C VAL A 92 -8.79 10.27 11.73
N ASP A 93 -7.59 10.78 12.03
CA ASP A 93 -6.35 10.12 11.71
C ASP A 93 -5.91 9.20 12.85
N ARG A 94 -5.36 8.03 12.49
CA ARG A 94 -4.80 7.10 13.45
C ARG A 94 -3.45 7.60 13.95
N GLN A 95 -3.16 7.38 15.23
CA GLN A 95 -1.81 7.53 15.74
C GLN A 95 -0.88 6.44 15.19
N PRO A 96 0.44 6.70 15.07
CA PRO A 96 1.41 5.67 14.74
C PRO A 96 1.26 4.44 15.65
N ASN A 97 1.32 3.24 15.07
CA ASN A 97 1.16 1.93 15.76
C ASN A 97 -0.20 1.68 16.43
N ALA A 98 -1.21 2.53 16.22
CA ALA A 98 -2.56 2.27 16.74
C ALA A 98 -3.33 1.22 15.91
N ASN A 99 -4.11 0.38 16.61
CA ASN A 99 -4.99 -0.58 15.98
C ASN A 99 -6.27 0.11 15.46
N VAL A 100 -6.42 0.18 14.13
CA VAL A 100 -7.51 0.90 13.47
C VAL A 100 -8.88 0.36 13.89
N ILE A 101 -9.04 -0.96 13.99
CA ILE A 101 -10.31 -1.61 14.35
C ILE A 101 -10.73 -1.21 15.76
N GLN A 102 -9.83 -1.37 16.73
CA GLN A 102 -10.10 -1.04 18.12
C GLN A 102 -10.38 0.46 18.32
N THR A 103 -9.65 1.32 17.63
CA THR A 103 -9.84 2.77 17.68
C THR A 103 -11.22 3.17 17.16
N VAL A 104 -11.63 2.67 16.01
CA VAL A 104 -12.95 3.00 15.42
C VAL A 104 -14.09 2.43 16.27
N ASP A 105 -13.95 1.22 16.82
CA ASP A 105 -14.95 0.65 17.73
C ASP A 105 -15.12 1.52 18.98
N ALA A 106 -14.03 2.04 19.55
CA ALA A 106 -14.07 2.96 20.67
C ALA A 106 -14.73 4.30 20.30
N ILE A 107 -14.44 4.83 19.10
CA ILE A 107 -15.07 6.06 18.59
C ILE A 107 -16.57 5.85 18.41
N LYS A 108 -17.01 4.76 17.76
CA LYS A 108 -18.43 4.44 17.56
C LYS A 108 -19.18 4.31 18.89
N LYS A 109 -18.55 3.69 19.88
CA LYS A 109 -19.12 3.57 21.23
C LYS A 109 -19.32 4.93 21.90
N GLN A 110 -18.37 5.85 21.75
CA GLN A 110 -18.49 7.21 22.29
C GLN A 110 -19.45 8.09 21.47
N LEU A 111 -19.51 7.88 20.16
CA LEU A 111 -20.36 8.63 19.24
C LEU A 111 -21.84 8.50 19.62
N ALA A 112 -22.29 7.32 20.03
CA ALA A 112 -23.65 7.12 20.51
C ALA A 112 -23.99 8.02 21.73
N THR A 113 -23.06 8.13 22.68
CA THR A 113 -23.21 9.02 23.85
C THR A 113 -23.21 10.48 23.44
N LEU A 114 -22.31 10.87 22.52
CA LEU A 114 -22.23 12.24 22.02
C LEU A 114 -23.50 12.64 21.27
N GLN A 115 -24.02 11.78 20.39
CA GLN A 115 -25.26 12.01 19.64
C GLN A 115 -26.46 12.22 20.57
N ALA A 116 -26.53 11.51 21.71
CA ALA A 116 -27.60 11.71 22.69
C ALA A 116 -27.55 13.08 23.39
N GLY A 117 -26.37 13.72 23.46
CA GLY A 117 -26.18 15.05 24.01
C GLY A 117 -26.33 16.20 23.01
N LEU A 118 -26.45 15.89 21.71
CA LEU A 118 -26.58 16.91 20.68
C LEU A 118 -28.01 17.47 20.59
N PRO A 119 -28.19 18.76 20.23
CA PRO A 119 -29.49 19.32 19.92
C PRO A 119 -30.17 18.56 18.78
N ALA A 120 -31.51 18.47 18.80
CA ALA A 120 -32.29 17.76 17.78
C ALA A 120 -32.11 18.31 16.34
N SER A 121 -31.56 19.51 16.18
CA SER A 121 -31.24 20.12 14.89
C SER A 121 -29.93 19.62 14.27
N MET A 122 -29.12 18.85 15.00
CA MET A 122 -27.82 18.36 14.53
C MET A 122 -27.83 16.85 14.31
N THR A 123 -27.47 16.42 13.10
CA THR A 123 -27.34 15.00 12.75
C THR A 123 -25.89 14.67 12.44
N VAL A 124 -25.33 13.67 13.11
CA VAL A 124 -23.98 13.17 12.82
C VAL A 124 -24.08 11.90 12.00
N THR A 125 -23.48 11.91 10.80
CA THR A 125 -23.46 10.75 9.89
C THR A 125 -22.02 10.31 9.66
N VAL A 126 -21.77 9.00 9.78
CA VAL A 126 -20.48 8.41 9.41
C VAL A 126 -20.45 8.26 7.89
N LEU A 127 -19.54 8.96 7.22
CA LEU A 127 -19.42 8.94 5.76
C LEU A 127 -18.54 7.81 5.25
N SER A 128 -17.37 7.64 5.88
CA SER A 128 -16.39 6.62 5.52
C SER A 128 -15.89 5.91 6.76
N ASP A 129 -15.65 4.61 6.63
CA ASP A 129 -15.14 3.75 7.69
C ASP A 129 -14.16 2.74 7.11
N GLY A 130 -12.87 3.02 7.29
CA GLY A 130 -11.78 2.16 6.82
C GLY A 130 -11.75 0.77 7.46
N THR A 131 -12.47 0.53 8.57
CA THR A 131 -12.52 -0.81 9.19
C THR A 131 -13.38 -1.79 8.42
N THR A 132 -14.33 -1.30 7.61
CA THR A 132 -15.21 -2.17 6.81
C THR A 132 -14.39 -3.00 5.81
N ALA A 133 -13.44 -2.37 5.14
CA ALA A 133 -12.52 -3.02 4.22
C ALA A 133 -11.58 -3.99 4.93
N ILE A 134 -10.99 -3.57 6.05
CA ILE A 134 -10.08 -4.41 6.83
C ILE A 134 -10.81 -5.67 7.35
N ARG A 135 -12.00 -5.52 7.94
CA ARG A 135 -12.78 -6.65 8.46
C ARG A 135 -13.23 -7.60 7.35
N ALA A 136 -13.66 -7.06 6.20
CA ALA A 136 -14.02 -7.87 5.03
C ALA A 136 -12.81 -8.66 4.52
N SER A 137 -11.67 -8.00 4.33
CA SER A 137 -10.42 -8.63 3.89
C SER A 137 -9.97 -9.76 4.82
N VAL A 138 -10.05 -9.57 6.14
CA VAL A 138 -9.69 -10.61 7.12
C VAL A 138 -10.68 -11.78 7.07
N SER A 139 -11.99 -11.51 6.97
CA SER A 139 -13.02 -12.55 6.85
C SER A 139 -12.88 -13.35 5.55
N ASP A 140 -12.57 -12.68 4.44
CA ASP A 140 -12.35 -13.32 3.14
C ASP A 140 -11.09 -14.19 3.17
N ALA A 141 -10.02 -13.73 3.86
CA ALA A 141 -8.81 -14.51 4.08
C ALA A 141 -9.02 -15.71 5.00
N GLU A 142 -9.83 -15.59 6.05
CA GLU A 142 -10.24 -16.72 6.90
C GLU A 142 -11.00 -17.77 6.09
N PHE A 143 -11.95 -17.34 5.26
CA PHE A 143 -12.68 -18.24 4.37
C PHE A 143 -11.75 -18.96 3.39
N GLU A 144 -10.81 -18.24 2.77
CA GLU A 144 -9.82 -18.84 1.87
C GLU A 144 -8.90 -19.83 2.57
N LEU A 145 -8.47 -19.55 3.80
CA LEU A 145 -7.70 -20.49 4.61
C LEU A 145 -8.49 -21.78 4.85
N MET A 146 -9.75 -21.66 5.29
CA MET A 146 -10.62 -22.81 5.56
C MET A 146 -10.93 -23.60 4.27
N LEU A 147 -11.14 -22.90 3.16
CA LEU A 147 -11.32 -23.52 1.85
C LEU A 147 -10.05 -24.24 1.40
N SER A 148 -8.88 -23.63 1.58
CA SER A 148 -7.58 -24.24 1.27
C SER A 148 -7.37 -25.53 2.05
N VAL A 149 -7.55 -25.49 3.38
CA VAL A 149 -7.47 -26.68 4.25
C VAL A 149 -8.45 -27.75 3.77
N SER A 150 -9.69 -27.38 3.46
CA SER A 150 -10.71 -28.32 2.98
C SER A 150 -10.34 -28.97 1.63
N LEU A 151 -9.82 -28.19 0.69
CA LEU A 151 -9.36 -28.68 -0.62
C LEU A 151 -8.15 -29.61 -0.46
N VAL A 152 -7.20 -29.26 0.40
CA VAL A 152 -6.04 -30.09 0.69
C VAL A 152 -6.47 -31.43 1.30
N VAL A 153 -7.36 -31.42 2.31
CA VAL A 153 -7.90 -32.65 2.90
C VAL A 153 -8.65 -33.51 1.87
N LEU A 154 -9.44 -32.88 1.00
CA LEU A 154 -10.15 -33.56 -0.09
C LEU A 154 -9.21 -34.24 -1.08
N VAL A 155 -8.10 -33.59 -1.44
CA VAL A 155 -7.07 -34.17 -2.31
C VAL A 155 -6.40 -35.36 -1.64
N ILE A 156 -6.03 -35.21 -0.36
CA ILE A 156 -5.41 -36.30 0.40
C ILE A 156 -6.35 -37.50 0.44
N PHE A 157 -7.64 -37.27 0.64
CA PHE A 157 -8.67 -38.32 0.59
C PHE A 157 -8.75 -39.00 -0.78
N LEU A 158 -8.70 -38.22 -1.88
CA LEU A 158 -8.78 -38.75 -3.24
C LEU A 158 -7.58 -39.66 -3.59
N PHE A 159 -6.39 -39.33 -3.08
CA PHE A 159 -5.17 -40.11 -3.32
C PHE A 159 -5.03 -41.32 -2.38
N LEU A 160 -5.25 -41.15 -1.06
CA LEU A 160 -5.09 -42.24 -0.08
C LEU A 160 -6.31 -43.17 -0.01
N ARG A 161 -7.50 -42.67 -0.35
CA ARG A 161 -8.79 -43.39 -0.43
C ARG A 161 -9.25 -44.11 0.83
N ASN A 162 -8.52 -43.95 1.92
CA ASN A 162 -8.84 -44.49 3.21
C ASN A 162 -9.05 -43.33 4.18
N PHE A 163 -10.25 -43.26 4.77
CA PHE A 163 -10.61 -42.22 5.73
C PHE A 163 -9.62 -42.15 6.90
N ARG A 164 -9.15 -43.31 7.40
CA ARG A 164 -8.18 -43.36 8.51
C ARG A 164 -6.81 -42.83 8.10
N ALA A 165 -6.33 -43.19 6.90
CA ALA A 165 -5.06 -42.70 6.38
C ALA A 165 -5.12 -41.18 6.08
N THR A 166 -6.29 -40.69 5.68
CA THR A 166 -6.55 -39.25 5.42
C THR A 166 -6.63 -38.43 6.70
N LEU A 167 -7.17 -38.99 7.78
CA LEU A 167 -7.31 -38.29 9.05
C LEU A 167 -5.95 -37.89 9.64
N ILE A 168 -4.90 -38.67 9.40
CA ILE A 168 -3.59 -38.46 10.02
C ILE A 168 -2.91 -37.17 9.50
N PRO A 169 -2.75 -36.92 8.18
CA PRO A 169 -2.22 -35.64 7.68
C PRO A 169 -3.18 -34.49 7.94
N SER A 170 -4.49 -34.75 7.96
CA SER A 170 -5.51 -33.74 8.24
C SER A 170 -5.38 -33.16 9.65
N ILE A 171 -4.93 -33.95 10.62
CA ILE A 171 -4.66 -33.47 12.00
C ILE A 171 -3.35 -32.66 12.08
N SER A 172 -2.36 -32.97 11.24
CA SER A 172 -1.09 -32.21 11.21
C SER A 172 -1.33 -30.74 10.85
N VAL A 173 -2.26 -30.44 9.93
CA VAL A 173 -2.52 -29.04 9.51
C VAL A 173 -2.98 -28.13 10.65
N PRO A 174 -4.08 -28.41 11.39
CA PRO A 174 -4.47 -27.56 12.51
C PRO A 174 -3.41 -27.48 13.60
N VAL A 175 -2.71 -28.58 13.90
CA VAL A 175 -1.66 -28.59 14.94
C VAL A 175 -0.53 -27.63 14.56
N SER A 176 -0.07 -27.65 13.31
CA SER A 176 0.97 -26.74 12.83
C SER A 176 0.51 -25.29 12.76
N LEU A 177 -0.72 -25.04 12.29
CA LEU A 177 -1.26 -23.67 12.22
C LEU A 177 -1.47 -23.08 13.63
N ILE A 178 -2.07 -23.82 14.56
CA ILE A 178 -2.26 -23.36 15.95
C ILE A 178 -0.91 -23.17 16.65
N GLY A 179 0.05 -24.07 16.45
CA GLY A 179 1.40 -23.92 16.96
C GLY A 179 2.09 -22.66 16.42
N THR A 180 1.84 -22.33 15.16
CA THR A 180 2.37 -21.09 14.54
C THR A 180 1.75 -19.85 15.17
N LEU A 181 0.43 -19.85 15.43
CA LEU A 181 -0.23 -18.73 16.12
C LEU A 181 0.38 -18.50 17.53
N ALA A 182 0.72 -19.57 18.24
CA ALA A 182 1.40 -19.46 19.54
C ALA A 182 2.80 -18.83 19.40
N ALA A 183 3.56 -19.20 18.37
CA ALA A 183 4.86 -18.61 18.10
C ALA A 183 4.76 -17.15 17.64
N MET A 184 3.78 -16.81 16.79
CA MET A 184 3.49 -15.43 16.38
C MET A 184 3.20 -14.55 17.60
N TYR A 185 2.42 -15.05 18.55
CA TYR A 185 2.15 -14.37 19.82
C TYR A 185 3.43 -14.11 20.62
N MET A 186 4.38 -15.07 20.64
CA MET A 186 5.68 -14.88 21.30
C MET A 186 6.59 -13.87 20.60
N PHE A 187 6.53 -13.77 19.28
CA PHE A 187 7.28 -12.78 18.50
C PHE A 187 6.61 -11.40 18.45
N GLY A 188 5.40 -11.26 18.98
CA GLY A 188 4.62 -10.02 18.96
C GLY A 188 4.04 -9.68 17.58
N PHE A 189 3.91 -10.66 16.69
CA PHE A 189 3.30 -10.46 15.37
C PHE A 189 1.78 -10.38 15.46
N SER A 190 1.20 -9.58 14.57
CA SER A 190 -0.24 -9.45 14.44
C SER A 190 -0.83 -10.48 13.47
N ILE A 191 -2.16 -10.59 13.49
CA ILE A 191 -2.92 -11.21 12.41
C ILE A 191 -3.32 -10.09 11.45
N ASP A 192 -2.79 -10.15 10.24
CA ASP A 192 -2.93 -9.17 9.17
C ASP A 192 -2.98 -9.91 7.82
N ASN A 193 -3.14 -9.17 6.72
CA ASN A 193 -3.27 -9.78 5.40
C ASN A 193 -2.02 -10.57 4.96
N LEU A 194 -0.80 -10.13 5.30
CA LEU A 194 0.43 -10.82 4.93
C LEU A 194 0.63 -12.08 5.79
N SER A 195 0.42 -12.01 7.09
CA SER A 195 0.51 -13.19 7.96
C SER A 195 -0.57 -14.23 7.63
N LEU A 196 -1.79 -13.82 7.29
CA LEU A 196 -2.84 -14.71 6.79
C LEU A 196 -2.46 -15.35 5.44
N MET A 197 -1.91 -14.58 4.51
CA MET A 197 -1.37 -15.12 3.26
C MET A 197 -0.29 -16.16 3.51
N ALA A 198 0.62 -15.93 4.46
CA ALA A 198 1.64 -16.89 4.84
C ALA A 198 1.01 -18.20 5.35
N LEU A 199 -0.02 -18.12 6.20
CA LEU A 199 -0.73 -19.30 6.71
C LEU A 199 -1.48 -20.05 5.60
N ILE A 200 -2.16 -19.34 4.69
CA ILE A 200 -2.86 -19.95 3.55
C ILE A 200 -1.88 -20.71 2.68
N VAL A 201 -0.78 -20.07 2.29
CA VAL A 201 0.28 -20.71 1.52
C VAL A 201 0.90 -21.88 2.28
N ALA A 202 1.12 -21.72 3.60
CA ALA A 202 1.68 -22.77 4.44
C ALA A 202 0.82 -24.04 4.48
N THR A 203 -0.51 -23.96 4.30
CA THR A 203 -1.36 -25.17 4.28
C THR A 203 -0.91 -26.20 3.24
N GLY A 204 -0.45 -25.76 2.07
CA GLY A 204 0.11 -26.62 1.04
C GLY A 204 1.46 -27.23 1.45
N PHE A 205 2.28 -26.49 2.19
CA PHE A 205 3.58 -26.95 2.69
C PHE A 205 3.47 -27.88 3.91
N VAL A 206 2.46 -27.70 4.76
CA VAL A 206 2.33 -28.42 6.03
C VAL A 206 1.96 -29.88 5.81
N VAL A 207 1.02 -30.14 4.91
CA VAL A 207 0.61 -31.53 4.63
C VAL A 207 1.70 -32.34 3.96
N ASP A 208 2.65 -31.65 3.37
CA ASP A 208 3.48 -32.16 2.32
C ASP A 208 4.47 -33.19 2.83
N ASP A 209 5.02 -33.01 4.03
CA ASP A 209 5.92 -33.97 4.69
C ASP A 209 5.14 -35.11 5.35
N SER A 210 3.98 -34.78 5.91
CA SER A 210 3.03 -35.75 6.48
C SER A 210 2.55 -36.74 5.41
N ILE A 211 2.23 -36.27 4.20
CA ILE A 211 1.82 -37.11 3.07
C ILE A 211 2.95 -38.08 2.70
N VAL A 212 4.17 -37.57 2.52
CA VAL A 212 5.32 -38.41 2.12
C VAL A 212 5.62 -39.46 3.19
N MET A 213 5.48 -39.11 4.47
CA MET A 213 5.66 -40.04 5.57
C MET A 213 4.62 -41.16 5.57
N ILE A 214 3.34 -40.82 5.41
CA ILE A 214 2.27 -41.82 5.40
C ILE A 214 2.35 -42.72 4.19
N GLU A 215 2.58 -42.18 2.99
CA GLU A 215 2.66 -42.98 1.78
C GLU A 215 3.79 -44.02 1.89
N ASN A 216 4.92 -43.65 2.52
CA ASN A 216 6.01 -44.58 2.73
C ASN A 216 5.70 -45.66 3.77
N ILE A 217 5.05 -45.30 4.89
CA ILE A 217 4.62 -46.27 5.91
C ILE A 217 3.55 -47.21 5.33
N SER A 218 2.58 -46.67 4.59
CA SER A 218 1.53 -47.43 3.92
C SER A 218 2.11 -48.45 2.93
N ARG A 219 3.18 -48.08 2.20
CA ARG A 219 3.87 -49.01 1.31
C ARG A 219 4.45 -50.22 2.05
N PHE A 220 5.04 -50.04 3.24
CA PHE A 220 5.58 -51.16 4.03
C PHE A 220 4.46 -52.04 4.61
N ILE A 221 3.34 -51.44 5.01
CA ILE A 221 2.14 -52.19 5.42
C ILE A 221 1.58 -53.00 4.24
N ASP A 222 1.56 -52.42 3.05
CA ASP A 222 1.14 -53.10 1.82
C ASP A 222 2.06 -54.26 1.41
N MET A 223 3.34 -54.20 1.82
CA MET A 223 4.31 -55.29 1.69
C MET A 223 4.16 -56.38 2.76
N GLY A 224 3.23 -56.22 3.71
CA GLY A 224 2.92 -57.19 4.77
C GLY A 224 3.65 -56.97 6.09
N GLU A 225 4.30 -55.81 6.30
CA GLU A 225 4.91 -55.47 7.59
C GLU A 225 3.87 -54.94 8.60
N PRO A 226 3.94 -55.32 9.89
CA PRO A 226 2.99 -54.85 10.88
C PRO A 226 3.12 -53.32 11.09
N PRO A 227 2.02 -52.60 11.39
CA PRO A 227 1.99 -51.13 11.40
C PRO A 227 3.07 -50.43 12.25
N MET A 228 3.43 -51.00 13.40
CA MET A 228 4.49 -50.45 14.26
C MET A 228 5.89 -50.58 13.63
N GLN A 229 6.20 -51.72 13.02
CA GLN A 229 7.49 -51.92 12.34
C GLN A 229 7.57 -51.08 11.07
N ALA A 230 6.49 -51.06 10.30
CA ALA A 230 6.36 -50.21 9.12
C ALA A 230 6.54 -48.72 9.45
N ALA A 231 6.01 -48.25 10.60
CA ALA A 231 6.19 -46.87 11.05
C ALA A 231 7.65 -46.55 11.38
N LEU A 232 8.35 -47.42 12.13
CA LEU A 232 9.76 -47.23 12.48
C LEU A 232 10.67 -47.28 11.25
N LYS A 233 10.46 -48.26 10.37
CA LYS A 233 11.22 -48.42 9.13
C LYS A 233 10.94 -47.27 8.15
N GLY A 234 9.68 -46.88 8.04
CA GLY A 234 9.24 -45.76 7.23
C GLY A 234 9.89 -44.44 7.67
N ALA A 235 9.82 -44.14 8.98
CA ALA A 235 10.45 -42.96 9.59
C ALA A 235 11.97 -42.95 9.43
N GLY A 236 12.63 -44.10 9.64
CA GLY A 236 14.08 -44.23 9.45
C GLY A 236 14.53 -44.00 8.01
N GLN A 237 13.72 -44.39 7.02
CA GLN A 237 14.06 -44.22 5.60
C GLN A 237 13.90 -42.77 5.12
N ILE A 238 12.85 -42.06 5.56
CA ILE A 238 12.48 -40.74 5.01
C ILE A 238 12.80 -39.58 5.95
N GLY A 239 13.16 -39.83 7.21
CA GLY A 239 13.45 -38.79 8.19
C GLY A 239 14.53 -37.81 7.72
N PHE A 240 15.63 -38.31 7.13
CA PHE A 240 16.66 -37.45 6.55
C PHE A 240 16.13 -36.60 5.39
N THR A 241 15.32 -37.19 4.51
CA THR A 241 14.69 -36.48 3.39
C THR A 241 13.81 -35.33 3.91
N ILE A 242 12.97 -35.56 4.93
CA ILE A 242 12.09 -34.52 5.52
C ILE A 242 12.91 -33.38 6.11
N ILE A 243 13.96 -33.68 6.88
CA ILE A 243 14.84 -32.65 7.46
C ILE A 243 15.53 -31.85 6.35
N SER A 244 16.08 -32.53 5.33
CA SER A 244 16.73 -31.90 4.17
C SER A 244 15.77 -30.96 3.43
N LEU A 245 14.53 -31.41 3.19
CA LEU A 245 13.47 -30.60 2.59
C LEU A 245 13.15 -29.36 3.43
N THR A 246 12.97 -29.53 4.74
CA THR A 246 12.64 -28.47 5.69
C THR A 246 13.73 -27.39 5.73
N VAL A 247 14.98 -27.79 5.96
CA VAL A 247 16.13 -26.87 6.05
C VAL A 247 16.33 -26.16 4.72
N SER A 248 16.21 -26.88 3.61
CA SER A 248 16.29 -26.26 2.29
C SER A 248 15.17 -25.24 2.08
N LEU A 249 13.92 -25.55 2.43
CA LEU A 249 12.79 -24.64 2.27
C LEU A 249 12.98 -23.37 3.08
N ILE A 250 13.46 -23.47 4.33
CA ILE A 250 13.85 -22.32 5.15
C ILE A 250 14.95 -21.50 4.47
N ALA A 251 15.93 -22.15 3.84
CA ALA A 251 17.02 -21.45 3.15
C ALA A 251 16.54 -20.53 2.00
N VAL A 252 15.40 -20.85 1.38
CA VAL A 252 14.77 -20.00 0.35
C VAL A 252 14.19 -18.72 0.95
N LEU A 253 13.77 -18.78 2.22
CA LEU A 253 13.19 -17.64 2.94
C LEU A 253 14.26 -16.72 3.53
N ILE A 254 15.50 -17.18 3.69
CA ILE A 254 16.58 -16.37 4.27
C ILE A 254 16.79 -15.04 3.52
N PRO A 255 16.92 -14.99 2.18
CA PRO A 255 17.04 -13.72 1.46
C PRO A 255 15.84 -12.79 1.64
N LEU A 256 14.64 -13.35 1.79
CA LEU A 256 13.42 -12.57 2.04
C LEU A 256 13.49 -11.85 3.40
N LEU A 257 14.12 -12.46 4.42
CA LEU A 257 14.37 -11.84 5.72
C LEU A 257 15.38 -10.68 5.68
N PHE A 258 16.30 -10.70 4.70
CA PHE A 258 17.34 -9.69 4.53
C PHE A 258 16.99 -8.62 3.49
N MET A 259 15.74 -8.59 3.01
CA MET A 259 15.27 -7.48 2.19
C MET A 259 15.36 -6.17 2.99
N GLY A 260 15.95 -5.15 2.39
CA GLY A 260 16.00 -3.81 2.95
C GLY A 260 14.65 -3.08 2.87
N ASP A 261 14.67 -1.83 3.32
CA ASP A 261 13.62 -0.84 3.13
C ASP A 261 12.25 -1.22 3.73
N VAL A 262 11.17 -0.72 3.13
CA VAL A 262 9.81 -0.95 3.61
C VAL A 262 9.31 -2.33 3.19
N VAL A 263 9.69 -2.81 2.00
CA VAL A 263 9.30 -4.13 1.49
C VAL A 263 9.78 -5.24 2.41
N GLY A 264 11.07 -5.24 2.81
CA GLY A 264 11.57 -6.26 3.72
C GLY A 264 10.94 -6.23 5.11
N ARG A 265 10.56 -5.06 5.61
CA ARG A 265 9.82 -4.94 6.87
C ARG A 265 8.42 -5.52 6.79
N LEU A 266 7.73 -5.38 5.65
CA LEU A 266 6.41 -5.96 5.43
C LEU A 266 6.47 -7.49 5.31
N PHE A 267 7.46 -8.01 4.59
CA PHE A 267 7.55 -9.46 4.30
C PHE A 267 8.39 -10.26 5.31
N SER A 268 9.07 -9.60 6.25
CA SER A 268 9.75 -10.32 7.34
C SER A 268 8.75 -11.12 8.17
N GLU A 269 7.60 -10.54 8.52
CA GLU A 269 6.52 -11.23 9.25
C GLU A 269 5.96 -12.40 8.44
N PHE A 270 5.76 -12.22 7.13
CA PHE A 270 5.37 -13.29 6.20
C PHE A 270 6.37 -14.45 6.21
N ALA A 271 7.66 -14.14 6.02
CA ALA A 271 8.73 -15.13 5.91
C ALA A 271 8.94 -15.92 7.21
N ILE A 272 8.93 -15.23 8.36
CA ILE A 272 9.09 -15.87 9.67
C ILE A 272 7.87 -16.73 9.99
N THR A 273 6.65 -16.23 9.75
CA THR A 273 5.42 -17.00 9.97
C THR A 273 5.43 -18.30 9.16
N LEU A 274 5.78 -18.23 7.88
CA LEU A 274 5.89 -19.41 7.03
C LEU A 274 7.02 -20.36 7.51
N ALA A 275 8.20 -19.83 7.84
CA ALA A 275 9.33 -20.63 8.31
C ALA A 275 9.00 -21.40 9.60
N VAL A 276 8.37 -20.73 10.57
CA VAL A 276 7.91 -21.37 11.82
C VAL A 276 6.86 -22.43 11.53
N THR A 277 5.92 -22.15 10.63
CA THR A 277 4.89 -23.13 10.24
C THR A 277 5.52 -24.39 9.65
N ILE A 278 6.54 -24.23 8.80
CA ILE A 278 7.30 -25.33 8.20
C ILE A 278 8.07 -26.12 9.26
N ILE A 279 8.72 -25.46 10.22
CA ILE A 279 9.45 -26.13 11.32
C ILE A 279 8.49 -26.97 12.16
N ILE A 280 7.35 -26.40 12.56
CA ILE A 280 6.36 -27.12 13.35
C ILE A 280 5.77 -28.27 12.53
N SER A 281 5.51 -28.06 11.24
CA SER A 281 5.11 -29.14 10.33
C SER A 281 6.11 -30.31 10.34
N ALA A 282 7.39 -30.05 10.15
CA ALA A 282 8.43 -31.08 10.15
C ALA A 282 8.48 -31.85 11.47
N ILE A 283 8.36 -31.16 12.60
CA ILE A 283 8.27 -31.78 13.94
C ILE A 283 7.03 -32.70 14.00
N THR A 284 5.87 -32.24 13.53
CA THR A 284 4.65 -33.07 13.53
C THR A 284 4.75 -34.27 12.59
N ALA A 285 5.36 -34.11 11.41
CA ALA A 285 5.55 -35.17 10.43
C ALA A 285 6.53 -36.26 10.92
N LEU A 286 7.54 -35.91 11.71
CA LEU A 286 8.52 -36.85 12.25
C LEU A 286 8.07 -37.52 13.56
N THR A 287 7.12 -36.93 14.29
CA THR A 287 6.69 -37.42 15.62
C THR A 287 5.25 -37.92 15.62
N LEU A 288 4.30 -37.02 15.39
CA LEU A 288 2.87 -37.28 15.50
C LEU A 288 2.41 -38.25 14.40
N VAL A 289 2.84 -38.06 13.16
CA VAL A 289 2.40 -38.87 12.02
C VAL A 289 2.79 -40.35 12.16
N PRO A 290 4.07 -40.74 12.42
CA PRO A 290 4.44 -42.14 12.61
C PRO A 290 3.72 -42.78 13.80
N MET A 291 3.53 -42.03 14.89
CA MET A 291 2.80 -42.49 16.07
C MET A 291 1.34 -42.81 15.76
N LEU A 292 0.65 -41.92 15.04
CA LEU A 292 -0.73 -42.14 14.61
C LEU A 292 -0.84 -43.27 13.59
N CYS A 293 0.10 -43.38 12.65
CA CYS A 293 0.17 -44.51 11.71
C CYS A 293 0.25 -45.85 12.43
N ALA A 294 1.15 -45.98 13.41
CA ALA A 294 1.34 -47.22 14.17
C ALA A 294 0.10 -47.64 14.98
N ARG A 295 -0.78 -46.69 15.34
CA ARG A 295 -1.99 -46.96 16.15
C ARG A 295 -3.29 -47.06 15.36
N ILE A 296 -3.42 -46.29 14.27
CA ILE A 296 -4.68 -46.11 13.55
C ILE A 296 -4.76 -46.97 12.28
N LEU A 297 -3.62 -47.21 11.61
CA LEU A 297 -3.58 -48.08 10.42
C LEU A 297 -3.70 -49.55 10.85
N LYS A 298 -4.49 -50.33 10.10
CA LYS A 298 -4.69 -51.77 10.31
C LYS A 298 -4.19 -52.55 9.10
N ASP A 299 -3.79 -53.80 9.32
CA ASP A 299 -3.38 -54.71 8.26
C ASP A 299 -4.50 -54.97 7.24
N LYS A 300 -4.10 -55.14 5.97
CA LYS A 300 -4.97 -55.35 4.81
C LYS A 300 -5.84 -56.62 4.89
N ALA A 301 -5.55 -57.54 5.81
CA ALA A 301 -6.31 -58.77 6.00
C ALA A 301 -7.81 -58.53 6.32
N ASP A 302 -8.17 -57.33 6.80
CA ASP A 302 -9.53 -56.97 7.24
C ASP A 302 -10.30 -56.01 6.30
N GLN A 303 -9.79 -55.68 5.10
CA GLN A 303 -10.41 -54.65 4.23
C GLN A 303 -10.79 -55.19 2.84
N HIS A 304 -12.09 -55.23 2.55
CA HIS A 304 -12.61 -55.43 1.19
C HIS A 304 -12.62 -54.09 0.44
N PRO A 305 -11.89 -53.95 -0.68
CA PRO A 305 -11.78 -52.69 -1.40
C PRO A 305 -13.12 -52.29 -2.03
N ASN A 306 -13.48 -51.02 -1.87
CA ASN A 306 -14.72 -50.45 -2.37
C ASN A 306 -14.65 -50.29 -3.91
N LYS A 307 -15.78 -50.36 -4.64
CA LYS A 307 -15.78 -50.27 -6.13
C LYS A 307 -15.14 -48.96 -6.67
N PHE A 308 -15.21 -47.88 -5.89
CA PHE A 308 -14.55 -46.61 -6.19
C PHE A 308 -13.03 -46.69 -6.04
N GLU A 309 -12.55 -47.40 -5.01
CA GLU A 309 -11.11 -47.59 -4.74
C GLU A 309 -10.44 -48.35 -5.88
N GLN A 310 -11.06 -49.43 -6.37
CA GLN A 310 -10.54 -50.24 -7.47
C GLN A 310 -10.45 -49.46 -8.78
N LYS A 311 -11.51 -48.72 -9.16
CA LYS A 311 -11.51 -47.91 -10.39
C LYS A 311 -10.45 -46.81 -10.37
N SER A 312 -10.31 -46.13 -9.24
CA SER A 312 -9.30 -45.09 -9.09
C SER A 312 -7.89 -45.71 -9.13
N GLU A 313 -7.69 -46.92 -8.59
CA GLU A 313 -6.39 -47.61 -8.62
C GLU A 313 -5.98 -47.97 -10.03
N GLU A 314 -6.94 -48.45 -10.82
CA GLU A 314 -6.73 -48.77 -12.22
C GLU A 314 -6.35 -47.52 -13.03
N ILE A 315 -7.01 -46.38 -12.79
CA ILE A 315 -6.68 -45.10 -13.43
C ILE A 315 -5.24 -44.67 -13.09
N PHE A 316 -4.86 -44.72 -11.81
CA PHE A 316 -3.52 -44.34 -11.39
C PHE A 316 -2.44 -45.29 -11.92
N ASN A 317 -2.70 -46.60 -11.94
CA ASN A 317 -1.76 -47.57 -12.50
C ASN A 317 -1.60 -47.37 -14.02
N ARG A 318 -2.67 -46.98 -14.73
CA ARG A 318 -2.59 -46.57 -16.15
C ARG A 318 -1.76 -45.29 -16.32
N LEU A 319 -1.91 -44.30 -15.44
CA LEU A 319 -1.11 -43.07 -15.46
C LEU A 319 0.37 -43.36 -15.19
N ILE A 320 0.68 -44.19 -14.19
CA ILE A 320 2.05 -44.62 -13.88
C ILE A 320 2.65 -45.40 -15.07
N ALA A 321 1.89 -46.30 -15.71
CA ALA A 321 2.35 -47.02 -16.89
C ALA A 321 2.54 -46.11 -18.12
N ALA A 322 1.70 -45.08 -18.28
CA ALA A 322 1.88 -44.06 -19.32
C ALA A 322 3.12 -43.21 -19.07
N TYR A 323 3.33 -42.78 -17.82
CA TYR A 323 4.54 -42.09 -17.39
C TYR A 323 5.79 -42.94 -17.62
N GLY A 324 5.78 -44.20 -17.22
CA GLY A 324 6.90 -45.13 -17.45
C GLY A 324 7.27 -45.24 -18.93
N ARG A 325 6.28 -45.40 -19.82
CA ARG A 325 6.50 -45.40 -21.28
C ARG A 325 7.10 -44.09 -21.80
N GLY A 326 6.57 -42.96 -21.33
CA GLY A 326 7.10 -41.63 -21.68
C GLY A 326 8.53 -41.44 -21.18
N LEU A 327 8.82 -41.85 -19.95
CA LEU A 327 10.13 -41.77 -19.33
C LEU A 327 11.15 -42.62 -20.09
N THR A 328 10.82 -43.86 -20.47
CA THR A 328 11.71 -44.68 -21.30
C THR A 328 12.04 -44.00 -22.62
N TRP A 329 11.06 -43.38 -23.28
CA TRP A 329 11.28 -42.63 -24.52
C TRP A 329 12.19 -41.41 -24.33
N VAL A 330 11.96 -40.65 -23.26
CA VAL A 330 12.76 -39.47 -22.87
C VAL A 330 14.20 -39.86 -22.53
N LEU A 331 14.40 -40.96 -21.80
CA LEU A 331 15.73 -41.48 -21.44
C LEU A 331 16.53 -41.95 -22.67
N VAL A 332 15.86 -42.46 -23.70
CA VAL A 332 16.51 -42.80 -24.99
C VAL A 332 16.88 -41.54 -25.77
N HIS A 333 16.04 -40.50 -25.75
CA HIS A 333 16.27 -39.23 -26.44
C HIS A 333 16.85 -38.14 -25.53
N SER A 334 17.82 -38.50 -24.70
CA SER A 334 18.41 -37.62 -23.68
C SER A 334 18.94 -36.29 -24.22
N ARG A 335 19.51 -36.28 -25.44
CA ARG A 335 20.00 -35.05 -26.09
C ARG A 335 18.88 -34.05 -26.38
N LEU A 336 17.74 -34.52 -26.89
CA LEU A 336 16.59 -33.67 -27.21
C LEU A 336 15.99 -33.06 -25.93
N THR A 337 15.88 -33.87 -24.88
CA THR A 337 15.39 -33.41 -23.57
C THR A 337 16.32 -32.37 -22.93
N LEU A 338 17.63 -32.53 -23.08
CA LEU A 338 18.60 -31.52 -22.63
C LEU A 338 18.46 -30.22 -23.42
N THR A 339 18.21 -30.29 -24.74
CA THR A 339 17.92 -29.10 -25.56
C THR A 339 16.65 -28.40 -25.10
N VAL A 340 15.59 -29.15 -24.74
CA VAL A 340 14.36 -28.59 -24.17
C VAL A 340 14.63 -27.91 -22.82
N ALA A 341 15.45 -28.51 -21.95
CA ALA A 341 15.81 -27.89 -20.67
C ALA A 341 16.60 -26.57 -20.85
N VAL A 342 17.53 -26.53 -21.80
CA VAL A 342 18.27 -25.31 -22.14
C VAL A 342 17.36 -24.27 -22.79
N ALA A 343 16.47 -24.68 -23.70
CA ALA A 343 15.48 -23.80 -24.31
C ALA A 343 14.52 -23.21 -23.26
N ALA A 344 14.12 -24.01 -22.26
CA ALA A 344 13.32 -23.54 -21.14
C ALA A 344 14.06 -22.44 -20.36
N LEU A 345 15.35 -22.62 -20.05
CA LEU A 345 16.16 -21.56 -19.40
C LEU A 345 16.12 -20.24 -20.20
N PHE A 346 16.37 -20.29 -21.51
CA PHE A 346 16.33 -19.10 -22.36
C PHE A 346 14.92 -18.49 -22.42
N LEU A 347 13.88 -19.32 -22.46
CA LEU A 347 12.49 -18.87 -22.46
C LEU A 347 12.14 -18.17 -21.14
N THR A 348 12.55 -18.70 -19.98
CA THR A 348 12.34 -18.04 -18.69
C THR A 348 12.98 -16.65 -18.67
N VAL A 349 14.22 -16.54 -19.14
CA VAL A 349 14.95 -15.25 -19.19
C VAL A 349 14.25 -14.29 -20.15
N ALA A 350 13.83 -14.75 -21.33
CA ALA A 350 13.09 -13.93 -22.27
C ALA A 350 11.77 -13.42 -21.66
N MET A 351 10.98 -14.29 -21.03
CA MET A 351 9.72 -13.92 -20.38
C MET A 351 9.93 -12.91 -19.25
N TYR A 352 11.00 -13.07 -18.45
CA TYR A 352 11.35 -12.12 -17.39
C TYR A 352 11.70 -10.72 -17.92
N VAL A 353 12.34 -10.65 -19.10
CA VAL A 353 12.68 -9.37 -19.74
C VAL A 353 11.42 -8.69 -20.29
N TYR A 354 10.50 -9.43 -20.91
CA TYR A 354 9.32 -8.87 -21.56
C TYR A 354 8.13 -8.59 -20.63
N ILE A 355 8.01 -9.30 -19.51
CA ILE A 355 6.88 -9.08 -18.59
C ILE A 355 6.93 -7.65 -18.01
N PRO A 356 5.80 -6.93 -17.99
CA PRO A 356 5.75 -5.59 -17.41
C PRO A 356 6.02 -5.63 -15.90
N LYS A 357 6.72 -4.64 -15.36
CA LYS A 357 7.14 -4.61 -13.95
C LYS A 357 6.34 -3.59 -13.14
N GLY A 358 5.80 -4.02 -12.00
CA GLY A 358 4.98 -3.22 -11.10
C GLY A 358 5.47 -3.30 -9.65
N PHE A 359 4.86 -2.53 -8.74
CA PHE A 359 5.25 -2.52 -7.32
C PHE A 359 4.29 -3.34 -6.45
N PHE A 360 3.08 -2.80 -6.26
CA PHE A 360 1.94 -3.48 -5.67
C PHE A 360 0.72 -3.29 -6.56
N PRO A 361 -0.19 -4.27 -6.61
CA PRO A 361 -1.44 -4.16 -7.35
C PRO A 361 -2.33 -3.13 -6.68
N VAL A 362 -3.05 -2.36 -7.49
CA VAL A 362 -3.98 -1.33 -7.01
C VAL A 362 -5.20 -2.01 -6.38
N GLN A 363 -5.45 -1.71 -5.11
CA GLN A 363 -6.55 -2.30 -4.35
C GLN A 363 -7.86 -1.54 -4.55
N ASP A 364 -8.98 -2.26 -4.43
CA ASP A 364 -10.30 -1.68 -4.35
C ASP A 364 -10.89 -1.77 -2.92
N ASN A 365 -10.66 -0.71 -2.14
CA ASN A 365 -11.21 -0.55 -0.80
C ASN A 365 -12.61 0.09 -0.76
N GLY A 366 -13.26 0.28 -1.92
CA GLY A 366 -14.57 0.94 -2.01
C GLY A 366 -14.55 2.45 -1.72
N VAL A 367 -13.37 3.08 -1.71
CA VAL A 367 -13.20 4.52 -1.50
C VAL A 367 -12.22 5.07 -2.52
N ILE A 368 -12.61 6.18 -3.18
CA ILE A 368 -11.77 6.94 -4.10
C ILE A 368 -11.44 8.28 -3.44
N GLU A 369 -10.17 8.61 -3.40
CA GLU A 369 -9.70 9.94 -3.05
C GLU A 369 -9.61 10.80 -4.30
N GLY A 370 -10.11 12.04 -4.21
CA GLY A 370 -10.10 13.01 -5.29
C GLY A 370 -9.44 14.31 -4.85
N ILE A 371 -8.53 14.81 -5.67
CA ILE A 371 -7.87 16.10 -5.48
C ILE A 371 -8.25 17.01 -6.63
N THR A 372 -8.85 18.14 -6.30
CA THR A 372 -9.24 19.15 -7.29
C THR A 372 -8.26 20.29 -7.35
N GLN A 373 -8.00 20.78 -8.55
CA GLN A 373 -7.17 21.96 -8.82
C GLN A 373 -7.85 22.87 -9.84
N ALA A 374 -8.10 24.11 -9.45
CA ALA A 374 -8.56 25.18 -10.34
C ALA A 374 -7.40 26.11 -10.74
N SER A 375 -7.69 27.12 -11.57
CA SER A 375 -6.69 28.16 -11.91
C SER A 375 -6.10 28.79 -10.64
N GLN A 376 -4.82 29.14 -10.67
CA GLN A 376 -4.10 29.75 -9.53
C GLN A 376 -4.66 31.12 -9.11
N SER A 377 -5.50 31.74 -9.94
CA SER A 377 -6.19 33.00 -9.63
C SER A 377 -7.65 32.81 -9.19
N THR A 378 -8.09 31.57 -8.94
CA THR A 378 -9.48 31.27 -8.58
C THR A 378 -9.75 31.72 -7.15
N SER A 379 -10.82 32.50 -6.94
CA SER A 379 -11.25 32.91 -5.60
C SER A 379 -11.95 31.77 -4.86
N TYR A 380 -12.04 31.87 -3.53
CA TYR A 380 -12.77 30.90 -2.70
C TYR A 380 -14.21 30.65 -3.18
N ALA A 381 -14.97 31.71 -3.47
CA ALA A 381 -16.36 31.58 -3.94
C ALA A 381 -16.47 30.87 -5.30
N ALA A 382 -15.56 31.15 -6.23
CA ALA A 382 -15.51 30.46 -7.51
C ALA A 382 -15.11 28.99 -7.31
N MET A 383 -14.13 28.71 -6.45
CA MET A 383 -13.72 27.35 -6.10
C MET A 383 -14.89 26.55 -5.49
N ALA A 384 -15.65 27.13 -4.57
CA ALA A 384 -16.85 26.52 -3.98
C ALA A 384 -17.88 26.13 -5.05
N LEU A 385 -18.11 27.00 -6.03
CA LEU A 385 -19.03 26.75 -7.12
C LEU A 385 -18.51 25.62 -8.03
N HIS A 386 -17.25 25.65 -8.42
CA HIS A 386 -16.62 24.58 -9.24
C HIS A 386 -16.64 23.24 -8.51
N GLN A 387 -16.34 23.23 -7.20
CA GLN A 387 -16.38 22.03 -6.37
C GLN A 387 -17.78 21.41 -6.33
N GLN A 388 -18.81 22.23 -6.11
CA GLN A 388 -20.20 21.74 -6.09
C GLN A 388 -20.68 21.26 -7.47
N GLN A 389 -20.20 21.86 -8.56
CA GLN A 389 -20.48 21.38 -9.92
C GLN A 389 -19.91 19.97 -10.14
N LEU A 390 -18.66 19.73 -9.73
CA LEU A 390 -18.05 18.39 -9.75
C LEU A 390 -18.83 17.41 -8.89
N ALA A 391 -19.15 17.78 -7.65
CA ALA A 391 -19.93 16.94 -6.73
C ALA A 391 -21.27 16.50 -7.37
N ASN A 392 -21.95 17.41 -8.08
CA ASN A 392 -23.20 17.13 -8.76
C ASN A 392 -23.07 16.17 -9.95
N VAL A 393 -21.91 16.11 -10.60
CA VAL A 393 -21.61 15.14 -11.66
C VAL A 393 -21.31 13.79 -11.03
N ILE A 394 -20.40 13.73 -10.06
CA ILE A 394 -19.97 12.50 -9.38
C ILE A 394 -21.16 11.77 -8.74
N LEU A 395 -22.06 12.50 -8.07
CA LEU A 395 -23.24 11.92 -7.41
C LEU A 395 -24.30 11.34 -8.38
N LYS A 396 -24.18 11.57 -9.69
CA LYS A 396 -25.08 10.95 -10.68
C LYS A 396 -24.66 9.51 -11.02
N ASP A 397 -23.40 9.16 -10.76
CA ASP A 397 -22.90 7.82 -11.00
C ASP A 397 -23.63 6.79 -10.12
N LYS A 398 -24.05 5.68 -10.74
CA LYS A 398 -24.85 4.64 -10.08
C LYS A 398 -24.11 3.92 -8.95
N ASP A 399 -22.78 3.90 -8.95
CA ASP A 399 -21.94 3.14 -8.02
C ASP A 399 -21.41 4.00 -6.87
N VAL A 400 -21.63 5.31 -6.90
CA VAL A 400 -21.32 6.26 -5.82
C VAL A 400 -22.46 6.28 -4.78
N VAL A 401 -22.12 6.10 -3.51
CA VAL A 401 -23.08 6.13 -2.38
C VAL A 401 -23.14 7.53 -1.76
N SER A 402 -21.98 8.11 -1.51
CA SER A 402 -21.83 9.42 -0.89
C SER A 402 -20.47 10.00 -1.22
N LEU A 403 -20.32 11.31 -1.03
CA LEU A 403 -19.02 11.96 -1.02
C LEU A 403 -18.94 12.97 0.12
N SER A 404 -17.73 13.16 0.64
CA SER A 404 -17.37 14.39 1.35
C SER A 404 -16.55 15.27 0.44
N SER A 405 -16.67 16.58 0.63
CA SER A 405 -15.82 17.55 -0.04
C SER A 405 -15.48 18.71 0.87
N TYR A 406 -14.26 19.20 0.76
CA TYR A 406 -13.82 20.40 1.47
C TYR A 406 -12.78 21.18 0.66
N ILE A 407 -12.78 22.49 0.86
CA ILE A 407 -11.91 23.47 0.19
C ILE A 407 -11.46 24.54 1.19
N GLY A 408 -10.46 25.33 0.79
CA GLY A 408 -9.89 26.39 1.61
C GLY A 408 -8.55 25.97 2.20
N ILE A 409 -7.76 26.95 2.66
CA ILE A 409 -6.44 26.70 3.24
C ILE A 409 -6.61 26.12 4.65
N ASP A 410 -6.13 24.89 4.83
CA ASP A 410 -6.17 24.16 6.09
C ASP A 410 -4.87 23.35 6.30
N GLY A 411 -4.87 22.37 7.21
CA GLY A 411 -3.70 21.53 7.46
C GLY A 411 -3.35 20.55 6.32
N THR A 412 -4.15 20.48 5.25
CA THR A 412 -4.00 19.53 4.13
C THR A 412 -3.98 20.22 2.77
N ASN A 413 -4.69 21.34 2.61
CA ASN A 413 -4.72 22.18 1.42
C ASN A 413 -3.85 23.42 1.63
N ASN A 414 -2.76 23.53 0.87
CA ASN A 414 -1.82 24.65 1.00
C ASN A 414 -2.29 25.93 0.30
N THR A 415 -3.28 25.84 -0.61
CA THR A 415 -3.72 26.95 -1.48
C THR A 415 -5.23 26.96 -1.66
N LEU A 416 -5.81 28.15 -1.93
CA LEU A 416 -7.27 28.33 -2.09
C LEU A 416 -7.86 27.70 -3.36
N ASN A 417 -7.05 27.50 -4.40
CA ASN A 417 -7.48 26.88 -5.66
C ASN A 417 -7.45 25.35 -5.62
N GLN A 418 -7.26 24.76 -4.45
CA GLN A 418 -7.28 23.32 -4.22
C GLN A 418 -8.47 22.91 -3.37
N GLY A 419 -8.90 21.66 -3.59
CA GLY A 419 -9.98 21.04 -2.84
C GLY A 419 -9.81 19.53 -2.79
N ARG A 420 -10.60 18.89 -1.94
CA ARG A 420 -10.56 17.45 -1.71
C ARG A 420 -11.95 16.84 -1.86
N PHE A 421 -11.95 15.59 -2.29
CA PHE A 421 -13.09 14.70 -2.34
C PHE A 421 -12.71 13.37 -1.71
N LEU A 422 -13.63 12.82 -0.92
CA LEU A 422 -13.62 11.41 -0.56
C LEU A 422 -14.92 10.79 -1.06
N ILE A 423 -14.82 9.94 -2.07
CA ILE A 423 -15.96 9.37 -2.79
C ILE A 423 -16.12 7.93 -2.31
N ASN A 424 -17.23 7.66 -1.61
CA ASN A 424 -17.54 6.32 -1.11
C ASN A 424 -18.36 5.57 -2.15
N LEU A 425 -17.90 4.38 -2.51
CA LEU A 425 -18.52 3.50 -3.47
C LEU A 425 -19.44 2.48 -2.79
N LYS A 426 -20.31 1.88 -3.58
CA LYS A 426 -21.05 0.69 -3.14
C LYS A 426 -20.07 -0.45 -2.82
N PRO A 427 -20.38 -1.29 -1.81
CA PRO A 427 -19.58 -2.48 -1.55
C PRO A 427 -19.43 -3.36 -2.80
N LEU A 428 -18.31 -4.07 -2.94
CA LEU A 428 -18.00 -4.90 -4.12
C LEU A 428 -19.09 -5.92 -4.47
N ASN A 429 -19.84 -6.43 -3.49
CA ASN A 429 -20.94 -7.37 -3.73
C ASN A 429 -22.20 -6.72 -4.34
N GLN A 430 -22.28 -5.39 -4.38
CA GLN A 430 -23.41 -4.61 -4.90
C GLN A 430 -23.08 -3.85 -6.20
N ARG A 431 -21.84 -3.95 -6.68
CA ARG A 431 -21.38 -3.36 -7.94
C ARG A 431 -20.62 -4.36 -8.78
N ARG A 432 -20.47 -4.07 -10.08
CA ARG A 432 -19.74 -4.93 -11.03
C ARG A 432 -18.36 -4.37 -11.38
N ASP A 433 -18.25 -3.06 -11.41
CA ASP A 433 -17.04 -2.36 -11.86
C ASP A 433 -16.11 -2.13 -10.67
N SER A 434 -14.79 -2.28 -10.87
CA SER A 434 -13.77 -1.96 -9.88
C SER A 434 -13.61 -0.44 -9.71
N ALA A 435 -12.96 0.00 -8.63
CA ALA A 435 -12.71 1.41 -8.38
C ALA A 435 -11.94 2.05 -9.54
N SER A 436 -10.93 1.37 -10.09
CA SER A 436 -10.17 1.84 -11.25
C SER A 436 -11.06 2.02 -12.49
N ALA A 437 -12.00 1.10 -12.74
CA ALA A 437 -12.95 1.23 -13.85
C ALA A 437 -13.95 2.38 -13.63
N ILE A 438 -14.39 2.58 -12.40
CA ILE A 438 -15.26 3.71 -12.01
C ILE A 438 -14.51 5.03 -12.15
N ILE A 439 -13.24 5.11 -11.79
CA ILE A 439 -12.40 6.30 -11.98
C ILE A 439 -12.32 6.67 -13.46
N ILE A 440 -12.08 5.69 -14.35
CA ILE A 440 -12.03 5.95 -15.80
C ILE A 440 -13.36 6.52 -16.29
N ARG A 441 -14.49 5.97 -15.83
CA ARG A 441 -15.83 6.47 -16.17
C ARG A 441 -16.07 7.89 -15.63
N LEU A 442 -15.77 8.12 -14.35
CA LEU A 442 -15.93 9.43 -13.71
C LEU A 442 -15.04 10.48 -14.37
N ASN A 443 -13.80 10.14 -14.74
CA ASN A 443 -12.88 11.05 -15.45
C ASN A 443 -13.51 11.57 -16.75
N GLN A 444 -14.16 10.70 -17.54
CA GLN A 444 -14.86 11.12 -18.76
C GLN A 444 -16.06 12.03 -18.50
N GLU A 445 -16.76 11.83 -17.38
CA GLU A 445 -17.92 12.64 -17.01
C GLU A 445 -17.51 14.03 -16.50
N VAL A 446 -16.47 14.10 -15.66
CA VAL A 446 -16.01 15.35 -15.03
C VAL A 446 -15.16 16.23 -15.94
N GLU A 447 -14.57 15.68 -17.01
CA GLU A 447 -13.78 16.45 -17.99
C GLU A 447 -14.59 17.58 -18.65
N ASN A 448 -15.92 17.47 -18.65
CA ASN A 448 -16.83 18.49 -19.17
C ASN A 448 -17.06 19.68 -18.23
N VAL A 449 -16.55 19.66 -16.99
CA VAL A 449 -16.72 20.76 -16.03
C VAL A 449 -15.61 21.81 -16.24
N PRO A 450 -15.93 23.01 -16.73
CA PRO A 450 -14.90 24.01 -17.04
C PRO A 450 -14.32 24.64 -15.77
N GLY A 451 -13.03 24.98 -15.82
CA GLY A 451 -12.36 25.78 -14.79
C GLY A 451 -11.75 24.99 -13.62
N ILE A 452 -11.94 23.68 -13.58
CA ILE A 452 -11.43 22.80 -12.50
C ILE A 452 -11.02 21.45 -13.08
N LYS A 453 -9.92 20.89 -12.56
CA LYS A 453 -9.50 19.51 -12.83
C LYS A 453 -9.65 18.69 -11.58
N LEU A 454 -10.11 17.45 -11.73
CA LEU A 454 -10.21 16.46 -10.68
C LEU A 454 -9.24 15.32 -11.00
N TYR A 455 -8.32 15.04 -10.08
CA TYR A 455 -7.44 13.89 -10.10
C TYR A 455 -7.98 12.87 -9.12
N MET A 456 -8.08 11.60 -9.52
CA MET A 456 -8.67 10.54 -8.69
C MET A 456 -7.73 9.36 -8.56
N GLN A 457 -7.73 8.74 -7.38
CA GLN A 457 -7.01 7.50 -7.10
C GLN A 457 -7.77 6.65 -6.07
N PRO A 458 -7.71 5.31 -6.14
CA PRO A 458 -8.27 4.45 -5.10
C PRO A 458 -7.43 4.55 -3.83
N VAL A 459 -8.07 4.63 -2.66
CA VAL A 459 -7.38 4.65 -1.37
C VAL A 459 -6.69 3.29 -1.15
N GLN A 460 -5.36 3.29 -1.05
CA GLN A 460 -4.57 2.08 -0.81
C GLN A 460 -4.44 1.79 0.68
N SER A 461 -4.46 0.50 1.07
CA SER A 461 -4.21 0.11 2.47
C SER A 461 -2.74 0.28 2.86
N LEU A 462 -1.85 0.22 1.86
CA LEU A 462 -0.41 0.42 1.99
C LEU A 462 -0.01 1.68 1.22
N THR A 463 0.28 2.77 1.95
CA THR A 463 0.77 4.03 1.37
C THR A 463 2.19 4.30 1.84
N LEU A 464 3.10 4.51 0.89
CA LEU A 464 4.49 4.90 1.17
C LEU A 464 4.74 6.39 0.92
N ASN A 465 3.70 7.12 0.52
CA ASN A 465 3.80 8.53 0.20
C ASN A 465 3.84 9.35 1.49
N THR A 466 4.82 10.25 1.56
CA THR A 466 5.01 11.18 2.69
C THR A 466 4.40 12.55 2.41
N VAL A 467 4.07 12.82 1.16
CA VAL A 467 3.46 14.07 0.68
C VAL A 467 2.14 13.72 0.01
N VAL A 468 1.14 14.56 0.21
CA VAL A 468 -0.16 14.45 -0.46
C VAL A 468 0.00 14.97 -1.89
N SER A 469 -0.22 14.11 -2.88
CA SER A 469 -0.13 14.46 -4.30
C SER A 469 -1.42 14.12 -5.03
N PRO A 470 -1.75 14.82 -6.13
CA PRO A 470 -2.98 14.58 -6.89
C PRO A 470 -3.15 13.14 -7.44
N THR A 471 -2.06 12.41 -7.64
CA THR A 471 -2.04 11.10 -8.30
C THR A 471 -1.13 10.11 -7.59
N GLN A 472 -1.18 8.84 -7.98
CA GLN A 472 -0.59 7.74 -7.20
C GLN A 472 0.94 7.77 -7.10
N TYR A 473 1.62 8.11 -8.19
CA TYR A 473 3.07 8.12 -8.28
C TYR A 473 3.59 9.55 -8.45
N GLN A 474 4.79 9.81 -7.92
CA GLN A 474 5.37 11.15 -7.94
C GLN A 474 6.90 11.13 -7.98
N PHE A 475 7.46 12.24 -8.42
CA PHE A 475 8.88 12.55 -8.34
C PHE A 475 9.06 14.06 -8.17
N SER A 476 10.10 14.44 -7.44
CA SER A 476 10.47 15.83 -7.16
C SER A 476 11.58 16.29 -8.08
N LEU A 477 11.55 17.58 -8.39
CA LEU A 477 12.65 18.33 -8.98
C LEU A 477 13.17 19.31 -7.93
N GLU A 478 14.46 19.22 -7.62
CA GLU A 478 15.15 20.10 -6.67
C GLU A 478 16.08 21.05 -7.43
N ASP A 479 16.14 22.30 -7.01
CA ASP A 479 17.07 23.31 -7.55
C ASP A 479 17.42 24.32 -6.44
N ILE A 480 18.61 24.91 -6.52
CA ILE A 480 19.05 26.05 -5.71
C ILE A 480 18.28 27.32 -6.08
N ASN A 481 17.81 27.43 -7.34
CA ASN A 481 17.10 28.60 -7.85
C ASN A 481 15.66 28.28 -8.27
N GLN A 482 14.70 28.75 -7.48
CA GLN A 482 13.28 28.58 -7.76
C GLN A 482 12.84 29.13 -9.14
N ALA A 483 13.51 30.16 -9.67
CA ALA A 483 13.16 30.75 -10.94
C ALA A 483 13.31 29.76 -12.12
N ASP A 484 14.22 28.79 -12.00
CA ASP A 484 14.50 27.81 -13.05
C ASP A 484 13.29 26.87 -13.27
N PHE A 485 12.50 26.58 -12.24
CA PHE A 485 11.27 25.78 -12.36
C PHE A 485 10.25 26.39 -13.31
N THR A 486 10.16 27.72 -13.38
CA THR A 486 9.25 28.43 -14.29
C THR A 486 9.52 28.11 -15.76
N LYS A 487 10.77 27.78 -16.09
CA LYS A 487 11.19 27.42 -17.44
C LYS A 487 11.16 25.92 -17.69
N TYR A 488 11.73 25.13 -16.79
CA TYR A 488 11.99 23.71 -17.05
C TYR A 488 10.80 22.80 -16.73
N VAL A 489 9.98 23.11 -15.73
CA VAL A 489 8.82 22.27 -15.38
C VAL A 489 7.78 22.26 -16.50
N PRO A 490 7.37 23.39 -17.12
CA PRO A 490 6.44 23.34 -18.24
C PRO A 490 6.97 22.57 -19.46
N LEU A 491 8.28 22.64 -19.73
CA LEU A 491 8.92 21.87 -20.79
C LEU A 491 8.88 20.37 -20.49
N LEU A 492 9.15 19.99 -19.23
CA LEU A 492 9.03 18.61 -18.77
C LEU A 492 7.60 18.11 -18.88
N MET A 493 6.62 18.86 -18.36
CA MET A 493 5.20 18.51 -18.45
C MET A 493 4.72 18.33 -19.89
N ALA A 494 5.15 19.21 -20.80
CA ALA A 494 4.84 19.10 -22.22
C ALA A 494 5.51 17.89 -22.89
N LYS A 495 6.69 17.47 -22.42
CA LYS A 495 7.35 16.26 -22.90
C LYS A 495 6.67 15.01 -22.36
N LEU A 496 6.35 14.98 -21.07
CA LEU A 496 5.71 13.85 -20.41
C LEU A 496 4.28 13.61 -20.91
N SER A 497 3.55 14.66 -21.30
CA SER A 497 2.22 14.51 -21.90
C SER A 497 2.21 13.79 -23.26
N THR A 498 3.38 13.68 -23.92
CA THR A 498 3.53 12.88 -25.14
C THR A 498 3.76 11.39 -24.87
N VAL A 499 3.98 11.00 -23.61
CA VAL A 499 4.26 9.62 -23.21
C VAL A 499 2.93 8.90 -22.97
N PRO A 500 2.55 7.92 -23.81
CA PRO A 500 1.23 7.28 -23.74
C PRO A 500 1.03 6.42 -22.48
N GLN A 501 2.11 6.08 -21.77
CA GLN A 501 2.04 5.31 -20.51
C GLN A 501 1.65 6.16 -19.30
N LEU A 502 1.65 7.49 -19.41
CA LEU A 502 1.36 8.41 -18.32
C LEU A 502 -0.02 9.04 -18.53
N THR A 503 -0.82 9.10 -17.47
CA THR A 503 -2.10 9.83 -17.43
C THR A 503 -2.13 10.77 -16.25
N ASP A 504 -3.06 11.72 -16.26
CA ASP A 504 -3.35 12.60 -15.12
C ASP A 504 -2.14 13.38 -14.59
N LEU A 505 -1.21 13.76 -15.48
CA LEU A 505 -0.02 14.51 -15.12
C LEU A 505 -0.38 15.82 -14.39
N ALA A 506 0.13 15.97 -13.17
CA ALA A 506 -0.04 17.15 -12.35
C ALA A 506 1.32 17.67 -11.85
N SER A 507 1.39 18.96 -11.59
CA SER A 507 2.53 19.60 -10.93
C SER A 507 2.00 20.53 -9.86
N ASP A 508 2.69 20.55 -8.72
CA ASP A 508 2.42 21.48 -7.62
C ASP A 508 2.99 22.88 -7.86
N LEU A 509 3.67 23.13 -8.99
CA LEU A 509 4.27 24.42 -9.31
C LEU A 509 3.19 25.51 -9.45
N ALA A 510 3.07 26.32 -8.40
CA ALA A 510 2.07 27.37 -8.30
C ALA A 510 2.66 28.79 -8.49
N ASN A 511 3.40 29.03 -9.58
CA ASN A 511 4.15 30.28 -9.83
C ASN A 511 3.42 31.37 -10.65
N ARG A 512 2.12 31.20 -10.90
CA ARG A 512 1.25 32.11 -11.67
C ARG A 512 0.09 32.63 -10.83
N GLY A 513 0.24 32.65 -9.51
CA GLY A 513 -0.66 33.36 -8.61
C GLY A 513 -0.65 34.84 -8.95
N LEU A 514 -1.80 35.50 -8.89
CA LEU A 514 -1.86 36.96 -9.08
C LEU A 514 -1.56 37.64 -7.75
N SER A 515 -0.45 38.36 -7.69
CA SER A 515 -0.04 39.17 -6.54
C SER A 515 -0.10 40.65 -6.89
N VAL A 516 -0.53 41.48 -5.94
CA VAL A 516 -0.49 42.94 -6.07
C VAL A 516 0.72 43.44 -5.31
N TYR A 517 1.73 43.88 -6.05
CA TYR A 517 2.95 44.45 -5.49
C TYR A 517 2.78 45.94 -5.22
N ILE A 518 3.07 46.35 -3.98
CA ILE A 518 2.94 47.74 -3.52
C ILE A 518 4.34 48.38 -3.48
N ASN A 519 4.64 49.22 -4.46
CA ASN A 519 5.89 49.95 -4.51
C ASN A 519 5.76 51.28 -3.77
N ILE A 520 6.19 51.29 -2.50
CA ILE A 520 6.14 52.45 -1.61
C ILE A 520 7.26 53.43 -1.98
N ASN A 521 6.90 54.66 -2.34
CA ASN A 521 7.83 55.77 -2.43
C ASN A 521 8.20 56.23 -1.02
N ARG A 522 9.30 55.66 -0.49
CA ARG A 522 9.77 55.94 0.87
C ARG A 522 10.08 57.42 1.11
N ALA A 523 10.56 58.14 0.09
CA ALA A 523 10.86 59.57 0.23
C ALA A 523 9.59 60.41 0.39
N ASN A 524 8.54 60.11 -0.38
CA ASN A 524 7.25 60.77 -0.25
C ASN A 524 6.54 60.37 1.05
N ALA A 525 6.56 59.08 1.39
CA ALA A 525 5.97 58.56 2.64
C ALA A 525 6.59 59.22 3.88
N ALA A 526 7.91 59.42 3.90
CA ALA A 526 8.63 60.04 5.00
C ALA A 526 8.22 61.51 5.24
N GLN A 527 7.85 62.27 4.20
CA GLN A 527 7.35 63.64 4.35
C GLN A 527 6.04 63.71 5.14
N PHE A 528 5.28 62.63 5.13
CA PHE A 528 4.04 62.48 5.88
C PHE A 528 4.23 61.72 7.21
N GLY A 529 5.47 61.39 7.58
CA GLY A 529 5.76 60.60 8.77
C GLY A 529 5.28 59.15 8.69
N ILE A 530 5.01 58.64 7.47
CA ILE A 530 4.50 57.29 7.25
C ILE A 530 5.67 56.34 7.05
N THR A 531 5.73 55.29 7.86
CA THR A 531 6.74 54.23 7.76
C THR A 531 6.19 53.04 6.98
N PRO A 532 7.04 52.18 6.39
CA PRO A 532 6.60 50.91 5.81
C PRO A 532 5.79 50.06 6.80
N ALA A 533 6.17 50.04 8.08
CA ALA A 533 5.42 49.31 9.12
C ALA A 533 3.99 49.84 9.33
N THR A 534 3.76 51.14 9.11
CA THR A 534 2.42 51.75 9.14
C THR A 534 1.58 51.26 7.95
N VAL A 535 2.19 51.15 6.77
CA VAL A 535 1.54 50.61 5.57
C VAL A 535 1.20 49.14 5.78
N ASP A 536 2.16 48.33 6.22
CA ASP A 536 1.98 46.89 6.47
C ASP A 536 0.88 46.63 7.51
N SER A 537 0.87 47.40 8.60
CA SER A 537 -0.15 47.27 9.64
C SER A 537 -1.55 47.60 9.12
N ALA A 538 -1.69 48.66 8.32
CA ALA A 538 -2.98 49.04 7.76
C ALA A 538 -3.49 48.01 6.72
N LEU A 539 -2.59 47.46 5.90
CA LEU A 539 -2.93 46.39 4.96
C LEU A 539 -3.35 45.11 5.69
N TYR A 540 -2.62 44.71 6.73
CA TYR A 540 -2.96 43.52 7.50
C TYR A 540 -4.25 43.70 8.32
N ASP A 541 -4.51 44.91 8.81
CA ASP A 541 -5.75 45.27 9.51
C ASP A 541 -6.97 45.26 8.59
N ALA A 542 -6.80 45.56 7.30
CA ALA A 542 -7.88 45.61 6.32
C ALA A 542 -8.13 44.25 5.65
N PHE A 543 -7.07 43.62 5.12
CA PHE A 543 -7.17 42.44 4.25
C PHE A 543 -6.67 41.15 4.91
N GLY A 544 -6.05 41.23 6.09
CA GLY A 544 -5.64 40.07 6.86
C GLY A 544 -6.72 39.58 7.81
N GLN A 545 -6.64 38.31 8.22
CA GLN A 545 -7.42 37.76 9.33
C GLN A 545 -6.76 38.10 10.68
N ARG A 546 -6.51 39.40 10.93
CA ARG A 546 -5.75 39.83 12.11
C ARG A 546 -6.57 39.67 13.38
N ILE A 547 -6.02 38.93 14.34
CA ILE A 547 -6.56 38.81 15.70
C ILE A 547 -6.22 40.09 16.46
N ILE A 548 -7.23 40.88 16.82
CA ILE A 548 -7.06 42.14 17.54
C ILE A 548 -7.32 42.02 19.04
N SER A 549 -8.05 40.99 19.46
CA SER A 549 -8.31 40.68 20.86
C SER A 549 -8.80 39.23 21.01
N THR A 550 -8.82 38.71 22.24
CA THR A 550 -9.33 37.37 22.55
C THR A 550 -10.33 37.45 23.69
N ILE A 551 -11.49 36.84 23.51
CA ILE A 551 -12.50 36.65 24.54
C ILE A 551 -12.24 35.31 25.21
N PHE A 552 -11.88 35.32 26.48
CA PHE A 552 -11.75 34.12 27.31
C PHE A 552 -13.08 33.80 27.99
N THR A 553 -13.59 32.59 27.79
CA THR A 553 -14.73 32.05 28.54
C THR A 553 -14.25 30.91 29.42
N GLN A 554 -15.14 30.34 30.23
CA GLN A 554 -14.79 29.21 31.10
C GLN A 554 -14.39 27.95 30.31
N THR A 555 -14.91 27.79 29.10
CA THR A 555 -14.77 26.56 28.31
C THR A 555 -13.94 26.75 27.04
N ASN A 556 -13.93 27.96 26.47
CA ASN A 556 -13.26 28.23 25.20
C ASN A 556 -12.73 29.66 25.10
N GLN A 557 -11.88 29.91 24.11
CA GLN A 557 -11.42 31.23 23.73
C GLN A 557 -11.91 31.59 22.32
N TYR A 558 -12.46 32.79 22.15
CA TYR A 558 -12.92 33.29 20.86
C TYR A 558 -12.02 34.43 20.40
N ARG A 559 -11.55 34.35 19.16
CA ARG A 559 -10.70 35.37 18.56
C ARG A 559 -11.58 36.49 17.99
N VAL A 560 -11.26 37.72 18.32
CA VAL A 560 -11.86 38.91 17.69
C VAL A 560 -11.00 39.26 16.49
N ILE A 561 -11.53 39.05 15.30
CA ILE A 561 -10.85 39.30 14.03
C ILE A 561 -11.40 40.58 13.45
N MET A 562 -10.50 41.44 12.96
CA MET A 562 -10.85 42.66 12.27
C MET A 562 -10.54 42.48 10.78
N THR A 563 -11.49 42.89 9.94
CA THR A 563 -11.34 42.91 8.49
C THR A 563 -12.16 44.08 7.92
N VAL A 564 -11.86 44.50 6.70
CA VAL A 564 -12.67 45.45 5.97
C VAL A 564 -13.98 44.81 5.51
N ASP A 565 -15.02 45.61 5.35
CA ASP A 565 -16.28 45.14 4.75
C ASP A 565 -16.01 44.49 3.38
N PRO A 566 -16.48 43.26 3.11
CA PRO A 566 -16.27 42.58 1.83
C PRO A 566 -16.66 43.40 0.60
N ASP A 567 -17.70 44.25 0.70
CA ASP A 567 -18.13 45.12 -0.41
C ASP A 567 -17.06 46.17 -0.76
N MET A 568 -16.26 46.59 0.22
CA MET A 568 -15.16 47.55 0.08
C MET A 568 -13.81 46.89 -0.22
N ALA A 569 -13.71 45.56 -0.16
CA ALA A 569 -12.48 44.79 -0.39
C ALA A 569 -12.19 44.48 -1.87
N ASN A 570 -13.00 44.97 -2.80
CA ASN A 570 -13.01 44.49 -4.19
C ASN A 570 -11.92 45.14 -5.07
N GLY A 571 -10.91 44.34 -5.42
CA GLY A 571 -9.90 44.65 -6.44
C GLY A 571 -8.89 45.73 -6.04
N LEU A 572 -8.09 46.20 -7.01
CA LEU A 572 -7.03 47.20 -6.75
C LEU A 572 -7.60 48.56 -6.30
N ALA A 573 -8.84 48.89 -6.67
CA ALA A 573 -9.50 50.13 -6.28
C ALA A 573 -9.69 50.25 -4.75
N ALA A 574 -9.75 49.13 -4.03
CA ALA A 574 -9.79 49.13 -2.57
C ALA A 574 -8.51 49.74 -1.96
N LEU A 575 -7.34 49.45 -2.56
CA LEU A 575 -6.06 49.99 -2.12
C LEU A 575 -5.93 51.49 -2.38
N GLU A 576 -6.47 51.98 -3.49
CA GLU A 576 -6.45 53.41 -3.84
C GLU A 576 -7.25 54.27 -2.87
N ASN A 577 -8.34 53.71 -2.32
CA ASN A 577 -9.23 54.36 -1.38
C ASN A 577 -8.82 54.18 0.09
N MET A 578 -7.69 53.52 0.35
CA MET A 578 -7.18 53.31 1.70
C MET A 578 -6.46 54.56 2.22
N TYR A 579 -6.78 54.98 3.44
CA TYR A 579 -6.17 56.13 4.10
C TYR A 579 -5.28 55.69 5.25
N LEU A 580 -4.08 56.25 5.31
CA LEU A 580 -3.11 56.01 6.37
C LEU A 580 -3.04 57.21 7.32
N PRO A 581 -2.89 56.99 8.63
CA PRO A 581 -2.69 58.07 9.58
C PRO A 581 -1.36 58.79 9.29
N SER A 582 -1.38 60.12 9.34
CA SER A 582 -0.19 60.96 9.18
C SER A 582 -0.17 62.03 10.26
N SER A 583 0.98 62.17 10.93
CA SER A 583 1.21 63.22 11.93
C SER A 583 1.51 64.59 11.30
N SER A 584 1.79 64.65 10.00
CA SER A 584 2.23 65.86 9.29
C SER A 584 1.25 66.35 8.23
N ALA A 585 0.22 65.57 7.89
CA ALA A 585 -0.83 65.98 6.95
C ALA A 585 -1.88 66.90 7.59
N SER A 586 -2.35 67.92 6.86
CA SER A 586 -3.36 68.88 7.34
C SER A 586 -4.70 68.24 7.72
N GLY A 587 -5.05 67.09 7.12
CA GLY A 587 -6.23 66.28 7.45
C GLY A 587 -5.95 65.08 8.36
N GLY A 588 -4.71 64.93 8.86
CA GLY A 588 -4.30 63.80 9.70
C GLY A 588 -4.26 62.44 9.02
N GLN A 589 -4.55 62.38 7.70
CA GLN A 589 -4.57 61.18 6.90
C GLN A 589 -4.03 61.43 5.49
N VAL A 590 -3.41 60.42 4.88
CA VAL A 590 -2.89 60.45 3.51
C VAL A 590 -3.37 59.20 2.77
N PRO A 591 -3.96 59.32 1.57
CA PRO A 591 -4.38 58.17 0.81
C PRO A 591 -3.17 57.39 0.28
N LEU A 592 -3.24 56.05 0.30
CA LEU A 592 -2.11 55.15 -0.02
C LEU A 592 -1.54 55.41 -1.42
N ARG A 593 -2.41 55.76 -2.39
CA ARG A 593 -2.02 56.06 -3.78
C ARG A 593 -1.05 57.24 -3.94
N GLU A 594 -0.97 58.17 -2.99
CA GLU A 594 -0.07 59.34 -3.06
C GLU A 594 1.38 58.96 -2.68
N ILE A 595 1.55 57.85 -1.98
CA ILE A 595 2.84 57.40 -1.45
C ILE A 595 3.26 56.02 -1.97
N ALA A 596 2.40 55.33 -2.73
CA ALA A 596 2.68 54.02 -3.29
C ALA A 596 2.04 53.84 -4.67
N THR A 597 2.68 53.00 -5.49
CA THR A 597 2.13 52.54 -6.78
C THR A 597 1.83 51.06 -6.71
N PHE A 598 0.74 50.63 -7.35
CA PHE A 598 0.25 49.26 -7.32
C PHE A 598 0.47 48.60 -8.67
N THR A 599 1.14 47.45 -8.68
CA THR A 599 1.37 46.67 -9.91
C THR A 599 0.98 45.21 -9.68
N THR A 600 0.17 44.64 -10.56
CA THR A 600 -0.13 43.21 -10.53
C THR A 600 1.00 42.44 -11.22
N GLN A 601 1.54 41.42 -10.55
CA GLN A 601 2.57 40.55 -11.11
C GLN A 601 2.31 39.09 -10.74
N PRO A 602 2.77 38.12 -11.56
CA PRO A 602 2.75 36.72 -11.19
C PRO A 602 3.71 36.44 -10.03
N GLU A 603 3.26 35.70 -9.01
CA GLU A 603 4.07 35.32 -7.86
C GLU A 603 3.74 33.87 -7.43
N PRO A 604 4.68 33.14 -6.80
CA PRO A 604 4.41 31.83 -6.23
C PRO A 604 3.36 31.87 -5.11
N LEU A 605 2.32 31.04 -5.21
CA LEU A 605 1.33 30.83 -4.14
C LEU A 605 1.91 30.00 -2.99
N VAL A 606 2.82 29.08 -3.32
CA VAL A 606 3.49 28.20 -2.37
C VAL A 606 4.92 27.94 -2.84
N ILE A 607 5.83 27.76 -1.88
CA ILE A 607 7.22 27.38 -2.10
C ILE A 607 7.49 26.12 -1.29
N GLU A 608 7.45 24.99 -1.96
CA GLU A 608 7.75 23.69 -1.36
C GLU A 608 9.26 23.49 -1.27
N HIS A 609 9.69 22.75 -0.25
CA HIS A 609 11.11 22.45 -0.02
C HIS A 609 11.27 20.95 0.24
N LEU A 610 12.32 20.37 -0.36
CA LEU A 610 12.78 19.02 -0.05
C LEU A 610 14.20 19.13 0.53
N GLY A 611 14.35 18.68 1.78
CA GLY A 611 15.58 18.91 2.52
C GLY A 611 15.84 20.40 2.74
N GLN A 612 16.89 20.95 2.11
CA GLN A 612 17.27 22.37 2.20
C GLN A 612 17.06 23.13 0.88
N PHE A 613 16.54 22.47 -0.17
CA PHE A 613 16.40 23.06 -1.48
C PHE A 613 14.92 23.30 -1.83
N PRO A 614 14.59 24.41 -2.50
CA PRO A 614 13.33 24.55 -3.20
C PRO A 614 13.06 23.34 -4.08
N ALA A 615 11.83 22.84 -4.04
CA ALA A 615 11.42 21.67 -4.81
C ALA A 615 10.04 21.88 -5.45
N THR A 616 9.77 21.13 -6.50
CA THR A 616 8.44 20.99 -7.09
C THR A 616 8.20 19.53 -7.42
N THR A 617 7.03 19.05 -7.06
CA THR A 617 6.59 17.68 -7.29
C THR A 617 5.80 17.60 -8.59
N VAL A 618 6.16 16.62 -9.41
CA VAL A 618 5.37 16.18 -10.54
C VAL A 618 4.80 14.81 -10.19
N SER A 619 3.48 14.68 -10.35
CA SER A 619 2.77 13.44 -10.06
C SER A 619 2.07 12.92 -11.31
N PHE A 620 1.93 11.60 -11.42
CA PHE A 620 1.28 10.91 -12.53
C PHE A 620 0.50 9.67 -12.09
N ASN A 621 -0.49 9.30 -12.89
CA ASN A 621 -1.11 7.97 -12.89
C ASN A 621 -0.57 7.15 -14.08
N LEU A 622 -0.79 5.83 -14.03
CA LEU A 622 -0.46 4.93 -15.12
C LEU A 622 -1.66 4.78 -16.07
N ALA A 623 -1.40 4.83 -17.37
CA ALA A 623 -2.41 4.49 -18.36
C ALA A 623 -2.89 3.03 -18.19
N PRO A 624 -4.13 2.68 -18.60
CA PRO A 624 -4.62 1.31 -18.53
C PRO A 624 -3.66 0.31 -19.19
N GLY A 625 -3.20 -0.69 -18.44
CA GLY A 625 -2.25 -1.70 -18.91
C GLY A 625 -0.78 -1.25 -19.00
N ALA A 626 -0.46 0.00 -18.63
CA ALA A 626 0.92 0.46 -18.53
C ALA A 626 1.57 -0.02 -17.23
N SER A 627 2.89 -0.20 -17.26
CA SER A 627 3.66 -0.62 -16.08
C SER A 627 4.49 0.52 -15.52
N LEU A 628 4.66 0.51 -14.19
CA LEU A 628 5.47 1.49 -13.49
C LEU A 628 6.93 1.46 -13.96
N GLY A 629 7.47 0.26 -14.26
CA GLY A 629 8.81 0.11 -14.82
C GLY A 629 9.00 0.85 -16.15
N THR A 630 8.04 0.73 -17.07
CA THR A 630 8.08 1.45 -18.35
C THR A 630 7.91 2.96 -18.14
N ALA A 631 7.00 3.38 -17.25
CA ALA A 631 6.78 4.78 -16.93
C ALA A 631 8.04 5.45 -16.36
N VAL A 632 8.67 4.86 -15.35
CA VAL A 632 9.92 5.35 -14.73
C VAL A 632 11.04 5.48 -15.77
N ASN A 633 11.25 4.46 -16.61
CA ASN A 633 12.26 4.51 -17.67
C ASN A 633 11.99 5.61 -18.71
N ASN A 634 10.72 5.79 -19.09
CA ASN A 634 10.32 6.83 -20.03
C ASN A 634 10.48 8.24 -19.44
N ILE A 635 10.18 8.42 -18.14
CA ILE A 635 10.41 9.68 -17.41
C ILE A 635 11.91 9.99 -17.40
N THR A 636 12.76 9.05 -16.97
CA THR A 636 14.22 9.24 -16.96
C THR A 636 14.79 9.52 -18.35
N THR A 637 14.21 8.92 -19.40
CA THR A 637 14.60 9.20 -20.79
C THR A 637 14.16 10.60 -21.22
N ALA A 638 12.96 11.04 -20.84
CA ALA A 638 12.47 12.38 -21.10
C ALA A 638 13.33 13.45 -20.40
N GLU A 639 13.69 13.24 -19.14
CA GLU A 639 14.60 14.11 -18.37
C GLU A 639 15.96 14.23 -19.04
N LYS A 640 16.57 13.11 -19.42
CA LYS A 640 17.86 13.09 -20.15
C LYS A 640 17.78 13.83 -21.48
N SER A 641 16.64 13.76 -22.18
CA SER A 641 16.46 14.43 -23.47
C SER A 641 16.36 15.97 -23.36
N LEU A 642 15.93 16.48 -22.21
CA LEU A 642 15.76 17.92 -21.97
C LEU A 642 17.08 18.63 -21.61
N ASN A 643 18.15 17.87 -21.32
CA ASN A 643 19.46 18.39 -20.92
C ASN A 643 19.35 19.44 -19.81
N PHE A 644 18.78 19.06 -18.67
CA PHE A 644 18.70 19.97 -17.54
C PHE A 644 20.08 20.50 -17.11
N PRO A 645 20.16 21.74 -16.60
CA PRO A 645 21.34 22.20 -15.90
C PRO A 645 21.72 21.23 -14.77
N PRO A 646 23.02 21.07 -14.46
CA PRO A 646 23.48 20.10 -13.46
C PRO A 646 22.98 20.41 -12.03
N GLN A 647 22.46 21.62 -11.79
CA GLN A 647 21.84 22.00 -10.53
C GLN A 647 20.42 21.45 -10.33
N ILE A 648 19.72 21.07 -11.41
CA ILE A 648 18.39 20.46 -11.32
C ILE A 648 18.57 18.96 -11.15
N THR A 649 18.19 18.47 -9.98
CA THR A 649 18.20 17.03 -9.68
C THR A 649 16.77 16.53 -9.57
N THR A 650 16.49 15.39 -10.20
CA THR A 650 15.20 14.72 -10.11
C THR A 650 15.30 13.47 -9.25
N THR A 651 14.33 13.29 -8.36
CA THR A 651 14.30 12.21 -7.38
C THR A 651 12.89 11.63 -7.34
N PHE A 652 12.75 10.32 -7.57
CA PHE A 652 11.46 9.66 -7.34
C PHE A 652 11.14 9.67 -5.85
N GLU A 653 9.86 9.72 -5.50
CA GLU A 653 9.42 9.71 -4.10
C GLU A 653 8.38 8.62 -3.84
N GLY A 654 8.11 8.37 -2.55
CA GLY A 654 7.05 7.50 -2.08
C GLY A 654 7.07 6.10 -2.72
N ALA A 655 5.93 5.68 -3.26
CA ALA A 655 5.80 4.37 -3.91
C ALA A 655 6.71 4.19 -5.14
N ALA A 656 6.96 5.26 -5.91
CA ALA A 656 7.81 5.19 -7.10
C ALA A 656 9.29 4.98 -6.72
N LEU A 657 9.76 5.64 -5.65
CA LEU A 657 11.10 5.42 -5.10
C LEU A 657 11.27 3.99 -4.58
N ALA A 658 10.30 3.54 -3.77
CA ALA A 658 10.34 2.19 -3.22
C ALA A 658 10.38 1.11 -4.31
N PHE A 659 9.65 1.33 -5.42
CA PHE A 659 9.72 0.48 -6.60
C PHE A 659 11.10 0.50 -7.27
N GLN A 660 11.69 1.68 -7.49
CA GLN A 660 13.02 1.79 -8.09
C GLN A 660 14.09 1.09 -7.25
N SER A 661 14.05 1.26 -5.93
CA SER A 661 14.95 0.56 -5.01
C SER A 661 14.71 -0.96 -5.04
N SER A 662 13.45 -1.39 -5.05
CA SER A 662 13.08 -2.82 -5.11
C SER A 662 13.59 -3.49 -6.38
N LEU A 663 13.37 -2.89 -7.55
CA LEU A 663 13.82 -3.41 -8.85
C LEU A 663 15.32 -3.73 -8.88
N SER A 664 16.14 -2.86 -8.28
CA SER A 664 17.59 -3.05 -8.23
C SER A 664 17.99 -4.28 -7.40
N ASN A 665 17.19 -4.61 -6.38
CA ASN A 665 17.45 -5.68 -5.41
C ASN A 665 16.78 -7.03 -5.79
N GLU A 666 15.75 -7.04 -6.63
CA GLU A 666 15.00 -8.26 -7.02
C GLU A 666 15.89 -9.35 -7.63
N VAL A 667 16.75 -8.99 -8.59
CA VAL A 667 17.66 -9.94 -9.24
C VAL A 667 18.65 -10.52 -8.24
N PHE A 668 19.18 -9.68 -7.34
CA PHE A 668 20.08 -10.13 -6.28
C PHE A 668 19.36 -11.02 -5.27
N LEU A 669 18.09 -10.79 -4.99
CA LEU A 669 17.29 -11.63 -4.09
C LEU A 669 17.11 -13.03 -4.66
N VAL A 670 16.64 -13.14 -5.91
CA VAL A 670 16.49 -14.45 -6.57
C VAL A 670 17.83 -15.16 -6.65
N LEU A 671 18.91 -14.45 -7.01
CA LEU A 671 20.25 -15.02 -7.06
C LEU A 671 20.73 -15.47 -5.68
N ALA A 672 20.51 -14.68 -4.63
CA ALA A 672 20.84 -15.03 -3.26
C ALA A 672 20.05 -16.26 -2.78
N ALA A 673 18.78 -16.39 -3.15
CA ALA A 673 17.97 -17.57 -2.85
C ALA A 673 18.52 -18.82 -3.54
N LEU A 674 18.90 -18.72 -4.82
CA LEU A 674 19.55 -19.81 -5.55
C LEU A 674 20.87 -20.24 -4.89
N ILE A 675 21.70 -19.27 -4.49
CA ILE A 675 22.99 -19.53 -3.81
C ILE A 675 22.77 -20.16 -2.43
N ALA A 676 21.83 -19.62 -1.64
CA ALA A 676 21.52 -20.17 -0.31
C ALA A 676 21.04 -21.63 -0.40
N VAL A 677 20.14 -21.92 -1.35
CA VAL A 677 19.68 -23.29 -1.62
C VAL A 677 20.82 -24.18 -2.11
N TYR A 678 21.67 -23.68 -3.01
CA TYR A 678 22.83 -24.41 -3.51
C TYR A 678 23.77 -24.83 -2.38
N ILE A 679 24.12 -23.90 -1.49
CA ILE A 679 25.00 -24.16 -0.34
C ILE A 679 24.37 -25.19 0.59
N VAL A 680 23.10 -25.00 0.96
CA VAL A 680 22.40 -25.89 1.89
C VAL A 680 22.29 -27.31 1.32
N LEU A 681 21.89 -27.46 0.05
CA LEU A 681 21.87 -28.77 -0.60
C LEU A 681 23.25 -29.38 -0.76
N GLY A 682 24.27 -28.57 -1.06
CA GLY A 682 25.64 -29.04 -1.22
C GLY A 682 26.20 -29.62 0.07
N VAL A 683 25.90 -28.98 1.20
CA VAL A 683 26.25 -29.48 2.54
C VAL A 683 25.46 -30.74 2.89
N LEU A 684 24.15 -30.77 2.61
CA LEU A 684 23.30 -31.91 2.95
C LEU A 684 23.63 -33.17 2.14
N TYR A 685 23.97 -33.05 0.86
CA TYR A 685 24.26 -34.17 -0.03
C TYR A 685 25.75 -34.48 -0.19
N GLU A 686 26.62 -33.70 0.45
CA GLU A 686 28.08 -33.78 0.33
C GLU A 686 28.55 -33.81 -1.13
N SER A 687 27.92 -33.00 -1.99
CA SER A 687 28.15 -33.00 -3.44
C SER A 687 27.96 -31.63 -4.05
N PHE A 688 28.85 -31.24 -4.96
CA PHE A 688 28.74 -30.01 -5.74
C PHE A 688 27.83 -30.16 -6.97
N ILE A 689 27.49 -31.39 -7.36
CA ILE A 689 26.80 -31.69 -8.63
C ILE A 689 25.30 -31.90 -8.43
N HIS A 690 24.90 -32.62 -7.38
CA HIS A 690 23.49 -32.88 -7.10
C HIS A 690 22.67 -31.61 -6.81
N PRO A 691 23.19 -30.58 -6.12
CA PRO A 691 22.48 -29.31 -5.97
C PRO A 691 22.18 -28.63 -7.31
N VAL A 692 23.12 -28.65 -8.26
CA VAL A 692 22.90 -28.09 -9.62
C VAL A 692 21.82 -28.87 -10.35
N THR A 693 21.82 -30.20 -10.21
CA THR A 693 20.79 -31.08 -10.79
C THR A 693 19.40 -30.71 -10.27
N ILE A 694 19.27 -30.45 -8.97
CA ILE A 694 18.00 -30.04 -8.34
C ILE A 694 17.58 -28.65 -8.82
N LEU A 695 18.51 -27.67 -8.82
CA LEU A 695 18.24 -26.29 -9.23
C LEU A 695 17.91 -26.15 -10.73
N SER A 696 18.33 -27.10 -11.56
CA SER A 696 18.02 -27.11 -13.00
C SER A 696 16.52 -27.19 -13.32
N THR A 697 15.69 -27.53 -12.33
CA THR A 697 14.24 -27.63 -12.45
C THR A 697 13.54 -26.27 -12.33
N LEU A 698 14.21 -25.27 -11.75
CA LEU A 698 13.63 -23.95 -11.45
C LEU A 698 13.21 -23.13 -12.67
N PRO A 699 13.94 -23.12 -13.80
CA PRO A 699 13.52 -22.35 -14.97
C PRO A 699 12.13 -22.75 -15.48
N SER A 700 11.77 -24.02 -15.37
CA SER A 700 10.44 -24.53 -15.75
C SER A 700 9.31 -23.93 -14.90
N ALA A 701 9.55 -23.76 -13.60
CA ALA A 701 8.60 -23.10 -12.70
C ALA A 701 8.49 -21.60 -12.99
N GLY A 702 9.63 -20.95 -13.28
CA GLY A 702 9.64 -19.55 -13.70
C GLY A 702 8.79 -19.30 -14.95
N ILE A 703 8.87 -20.18 -15.96
CA ILE A 703 8.01 -20.08 -17.17
C ILE A 703 6.54 -20.11 -16.77
N GLY A 704 6.14 -21.11 -15.98
CA GLY A 704 4.75 -21.28 -15.57
C GLY A 704 4.21 -20.08 -14.80
N ALA A 705 4.97 -19.58 -13.83
CA ALA A 705 4.59 -18.43 -13.02
C ALA A 705 4.44 -17.16 -13.89
N LEU A 706 5.45 -16.85 -14.70
CA LEU A 706 5.44 -15.67 -15.56
C LEU A 706 4.35 -15.76 -16.64
N LEU A 707 4.07 -16.94 -17.16
CA LEU A 707 3.07 -17.15 -18.21
C LEU A 707 1.66 -16.93 -17.67
N PHE A 708 1.35 -17.46 -16.49
CA PHE A 708 0.04 -17.30 -15.88
C PHE A 708 -0.22 -15.86 -15.43
N LEU A 709 0.77 -15.19 -14.84
CA LEU A 709 0.68 -13.76 -14.54
C LEU A 709 0.39 -12.94 -15.80
N TRP A 710 1.14 -13.20 -16.88
CA TRP A 710 0.97 -12.47 -18.12
C TRP A 710 -0.39 -12.72 -18.79
N ILE A 711 -0.91 -13.95 -18.74
CA ILE A 711 -2.25 -14.28 -19.26
C ILE A 711 -3.37 -13.63 -18.43
N ALA A 712 -3.18 -13.52 -17.11
CA ALA A 712 -4.13 -12.83 -16.24
C ALA A 712 -4.17 -11.30 -16.46
N GLY A 713 -3.21 -10.75 -17.20
CA GLY A 713 -3.04 -9.31 -17.39
C GLY A 713 -2.26 -8.65 -16.25
N ASP A 714 -1.72 -9.45 -15.32
CA ASP A 714 -0.92 -8.98 -14.21
C ASP A 714 0.55 -8.79 -14.63
N GLY A 715 1.19 -7.77 -14.06
CA GLY A 715 2.62 -7.56 -14.17
C GLY A 715 3.42 -8.43 -13.19
N LEU A 716 4.74 -8.44 -13.35
CA LEU A 716 5.64 -8.92 -12.32
C LEU A 716 5.79 -7.83 -11.25
N ASP A 717 5.10 -8.02 -10.14
CA ASP A 717 5.18 -7.16 -8.95
C ASP A 717 5.90 -7.86 -7.80
N VAL A 718 6.02 -7.18 -6.65
CA VAL A 718 6.70 -7.72 -5.47
C VAL A 718 6.06 -9.03 -5.00
N ILE A 719 4.73 -9.13 -5.07
CA ILE A 719 3.98 -10.32 -4.66
C ILE A 719 4.26 -11.50 -5.60
N GLY A 720 4.27 -11.28 -6.92
CA GLY A 720 4.59 -12.28 -7.93
C GLY A 720 6.02 -12.81 -7.78
N ILE A 721 6.98 -11.95 -7.43
CA ILE A 721 8.36 -12.35 -7.16
C ILE A 721 8.44 -13.24 -5.93
N ILE A 722 7.71 -12.91 -4.86
CA ILE A 722 7.61 -13.78 -3.68
C ILE A 722 7.03 -15.14 -4.08
N GLY A 723 6.01 -15.17 -4.94
CA GLY A 723 5.49 -16.42 -5.51
C GLY A 723 6.56 -17.24 -6.23
N ILE A 724 7.41 -16.59 -7.05
CA ILE A 724 8.54 -17.24 -7.73
C ILE A 724 9.57 -17.77 -6.74
N VAL A 725 9.90 -16.99 -5.70
CA VAL A 725 10.84 -17.41 -4.65
C VAL A 725 10.27 -18.63 -3.90
N LEU A 726 9.00 -18.63 -3.54
CA LEU A 726 8.34 -19.77 -2.90
C LEU A 726 8.31 -21.01 -3.80
N LEU A 727 8.11 -20.83 -5.10
CA LEU A 727 8.22 -21.91 -6.07
C LEU A 727 9.61 -22.55 -6.09
N ILE A 728 10.69 -21.81 -5.86
CA ILE A 728 12.03 -22.40 -5.68
C ILE A 728 12.01 -23.42 -4.54
N GLY A 729 11.29 -23.09 -3.46
CA GLY A 729 11.03 -23.97 -2.33
C GLY A 729 10.22 -25.22 -2.67
N ILE A 730 9.10 -25.06 -3.37
CA ILE A 730 8.17 -26.16 -3.68
C ILE A 730 8.74 -27.08 -4.74
N VAL A 731 9.26 -26.53 -5.83
CA VAL A 731 9.63 -27.29 -7.04
C VAL A 731 10.87 -28.15 -6.78
N LYS A 732 11.83 -27.63 -6.00
CA LYS A 732 13.02 -28.41 -5.63
C LYS A 732 12.66 -29.66 -4.82
N LYS A 733 11.57 -29.67 -4.05
CA LYS A 733 11.17 -30.82 -3.24
C LYS A 733 10.91 -32.05 -4.11
N ASN A 734 10.26 -31.84 -5.24
CA ASN A 734 9.97 -32.90 -6.20
C ASN A 734 11.26 -33.53 -6.75
N ALA A 735 12.25 -32.69 -7.09
CA ALA A 735 13.55 -33.15 -7.56
C ALA A 735 14.37 -33.84 -6.44
N ILE A 736 14.36 -33.30 -5.23
CA ILE A 736 15.01 -33.86 -4.04
C ILE A 736 14.49 -35.28 -3.78
N MET A 737 13.18 -35.49 -3.80
CA MET A 737 12.59 -36.81 -3.58
C MET A 737 13.03 -37.87 -4.60
N MET A 738 13.21 -37.49 -5.86
CA MET A 738 13.68 -38.40 -6.92
C MET A 738 15.16 -38.72 -6.76
N ILE A 739 16.00 -37.69 -6.55
CA ILE A 739 17.45 -37.82 -6.51
C ILE A 739 17.90 -38.55 -5.24
N ASP A 740 17.28 -38.27 -4.09
CA ASP A 740 17.58 -38.93 -2.82
C ASP A 740 17.37 -40.45 -2.90
N PHE A 741 16.26 -40.88 -3.52
CA PHE A 741 15.98 -42.31 -3.70
C PHE A 741 16.93 -42.96 -4.72
N ALA A 742 17.24 -42.27 -5.82
CA ALA A 742 18.20 -42.76 -6.81
C ALA A 742 19.60 -42.96 -6.19
N LEU A 743 20.06 -41.99 -5.39
CA LEU A 743 21.33 -42.08 -4.66
C LEU A 743 21.33 -43.21 -3.64
N HIS A 744 20.21 -43.44 -2.96
CA HIS A 744 20.09 -44.57 -2.02
C HIS A 744 20.22 -45.91 -2.75
N ALA A 745 19.52 -46.10 -3.86
CA ALA A 745 19.57 -47.30 -4.69
C ALA A 745 20.97 -47.53 -5.30
N GLU A 746 21.66 -46.47 -5.72
CA GLU A 746 23.03 -46.55 -6.24
C GLU A 746 24.02 -46.99 -5.13
N ARG A 747 23.94 -46.37 -3.94
CA ARG A 747 24.88 -46.60 -2.84
C ARG A 747 24.66 -47.90 -2.07
N HIS A 748 23.41 -48.33 -1.88
CA HIS A 748 23.07 -49.49 -1.05
C HIS A 748 22.69 -50.74 -1.85
N GLU A 749 22.11 -50.57 -3.05
CA GLU A 749 21.65 -51.69 -3.87
C GLU A 749 22.57 -51.97 -5.08
N GLY A 750 23.57 -51.10 -5.32
CA GLY A 750 24.56 -51.28 -6.39
C GLY A 750 23.99 -51.17 -7.81
N LYS A 751 22.82 -50.54 -7.97
CA LYS A 751 22.15 -50.37 -9.27
C LYS A 751 22.88 -49.36 -10.14
N SER A 752 22.77 -49.53 -11.47
CA SER A 752 23.31 -48.55 -12.41
C SER A 752 22.58 -47.20 -12.25
N PRO A 753 23.23 -46.05 -12.48
CA PRO A 753 22.59 -44.72 -12.35
C PRO A 753 21.30 -44.58 -13.17
N ARG A 754 21.23 -45.26 -14.34
CA ARG A 754 20.05 -45.28 -15.20
C ARG A 754 18.91 -46.10 -14.62
N ASP A 755 19.20 -47.27 -14.06
CA ASP A 755 18.16 -48.12 -13.47
C ASP A 755 17.68 -47.53 -12.14
N ALA A 756 18.60 -46.99 -11.34
CA ALA A 756 18.31 -46.33 -10.08
C ALA A 756 17.37 -45.12 -10.27
N ILE A 757 17.65 -44.22 -11.23
CA ILE A 757 16.79 -43.05 -11.46
C ILE A 757 15.44 -43.43 -12.08
N TYR A 758 15.39 -44.48 -12.91
CA TYR A 758 14.13 -44.97 -13.49
C TYR A 758 13.23 -45.54 -12.39
N GLU A 759 13.77 -46.38 -11.51
CA GLU A 759 13.03 -46.94 -10.38
C GLU A 759 12.61 -45.86 -9.37
N ALA A 760 13.50 -44.94 -9.03
CA ALA A 760 13.20 -43.78 -8.20
C ALA A 760 12.02 -42.97 -8.79
N SER A 761 12.05 -42.71 -10.09
CA SER A 761 10.99 -41.99 -10.80
C SER A 761 9.64 -42.70 -10.71
N MET A 762 9.62 -44.02 -10.87
CA MET A 762 8.39 -44.82 -10.80
C MET A 762 7.82 -44.89 -9.38
N LEU A 763 8.68 -45.06 -8.37
CA LEU A 763 8.27 -45.14 -6.97
C LEU A 763 7.81 -43.79 -6.41
N ARG A 764 8.35 -42.68 -6.91
CA ARG A 764 8.03 -41.33 -6.41
C ARG A 764 6.95 -40.61 -7.22
N PHE A 765 6.58 -41.10 -8.40
CA PHE A 765 5.57 -40.44 -9.25
C PHE A 765 4.25 -40.17 -8.52
N ARG A 766 3.71 -41.17 -7.80
CA ARG A 766 2.46 -41.01 -7.03
C ARG A 766 2.60 -40.00 -5.89
N PRO A 767 3.58 -40.13 -4.97
CA PRO A 767 3.81 -39.14 -3.92
C PRO A 767 4.00 -37.71 -4.47
N ILE A 768 4.81 -37.55 -5.52
CA ILE A 768 5.12 -36.23 -6.11
C ILE A 768 3.86 -35.60 -6.73
N LEU A 769 3.04 -36.37 -7.45
CA LEU A 769 1.78 -35.85 -7.97
C LEU A 769 0.81 -35.46 -6.86
N MET A 770 0.77 -36.24 -5.77
CA MET A 770 -0.10 -35.98 -4.63
C MET A 770 0.25 -34.65 -3.95
N THR A 771 1.53 -34.44 -3.61
CA THR A 771 2.01 -33.19 -2.99
C THR A 771 1.80 -32.00 -3.92
N THR A 772 2.10 -32.16 -5.21
CA THR A 772 1.96 -31.05 -6.18
C THR A 772 0.51 -30.66 -6.41
N VAL A 773 -0.40 -31.63 -6.53
CA VAL A 773 -1.84 -31.34 -6.67
C VAL A 773 -2.41 -30.73 -5.40
N ALA A 774 -1.97 -31.18 -4.22
CA ALA A 774 -2.35 -30.58 -2.94
C ALA A 774 -1.88 -29.13 -2.85
N ALA A 775 -0.61 -28.84 -3.17
CA ALA A 775 -0.06 -27.49 -3.18
C ALA A 775 -0.74 -26.58 -4.22
N MET A 776 -1.02 -27.08 -5.43
CA MET A 776 -1.77 -26.33 -6.44
C MET A 776 -3.18 -25.99 -5.95
N LEU A 777 -3.90 -26.94 -5.39
CA LEU A 777 -5.26 -26.72 -4.89
C LEU A 777 -5.31 -25.88 -3.61
N ALA A 778 -4.23 -25.87 -2.81
CA ALA A 778 -4.07 -24.94 -1.69
C ALA A 778 -3.93 -23.48 -2.16
N ALA A 779 -3.36 -23.26 -3.34
CA ALA A 779 -3.20 -21.94 -3.93
C ALA A 779 -4.44 -21.47 -4.72
N VAL A 780 -5.38 -22.36 -5.07
CA VAL A 780 -6.60 -22.01 -5.82
C VAL A 780 -7.46 -20.96 -5.10
N PRO A 781 -7.71 -21.05 -3.78
CA PRO A 781 -8.44 -20.02 -3.04
C PRO A 781 -7.80 -18.64 -3.13
N LEU A 782 -6.47 -18.53 -3.21
CA LEU A 782 -5.79 -17.24 -3.33
C LEU A 782 -6.05 -16.57 -4.69
N TRP A 783 -6.23 -17.37 -5.75
CA TRP A 783 -6.50 -16.87 -7.09
C TRP A 783 -7.99 -16.62 -7.34
N LEU A 784 -8.86 -17.57 -6.98
CA LEU A 784 -10.30 -17.47 -7.17
C LEU A 784 -11.02 -16.71 -6.05
N GLY A 785 -10.28 -16.41 -4.98
CA GLY A 785 -10.72 -15.60 -3.86
C GLY A 785 -11.18 -14.24 -4.35
N GLY A 786 -12.48 -13.97 -4.19
CA GLY A 786 -13.03 -12.64 -4.40
C GLY A 786 -13.00 -11.82 -3.13
N GLY A 787 -13.54 -10.61 -3.20
CA GLY A 787 -13.70 -9.74 -2.04
C GLY A 787 -12.61 -8.69 -1.90
N GLN A 788 -12.62 -7.99 -0.77
CA GLN A 788 -11.72 -6.84 -0.55
C GLN A 788 -10.30 -7.33 -0.27
N GLY A 789 -9.31 -6.81 -0.98
CA GLY A 789 -7.91 -7.21 -0.82
C GLY A 789 -7.54 -8.51 -1.56
N ALA A 790 -8.43 -9.04 -2.40
CA ALA A 790 -8.11 -10.14 -3.32
C ALA A 790 -6.96 -9.79 -4.27
N GLU A 791 -6.81 -8.51 -4.61
CA GLU A 791 -5.78 -8.01 -5.52
C GLU A 791 -4.36 -8.26 -5.01
N LEU A 792 -4.14 -8.29 -3.69
CA LEU A 792 -2.84 -8.65 -3.11
C LEU A 792 -2.59 -10.17 -3.11
N ARG A 793 -3.64 -11.00 -3.17
CA ARG A 793 -3.56 -12.46 -3.02
C ARG A 793 -3.51 -13.18 -4.35
N ALA A 794 -4.24 -12.67 -5.34
CA ALA A 794 -4.37 -13.30 -6.66
C ALA A 794 -3.02 -13.47 -7.39
N PRO A 795 -2.10 -12.48 -7.44
CA PRO A 795 -0.81 -12.65 -8.11
C PRO A 795 0.03 -13.76 -7.47
N LEU A 796 -0.04 -13.91 -6.14
CA LEU A 796 0.66 -14.98 -5.41
C LEU A 796 0.11 -16.36 -5.79
N GLY A 797 -1.22 -16.50 -5.79
CA GLY A 797 -1.90 -17.74 -6.18
C GLY A 797 -1.63 -18.12 -7.63
N LEU A 798 -1.71 -17.16 -8.56
CA LEU A 798 -1.42 -17.34 -9.98
C LEU A 798 0.01 -17.80 -10.24
N ALA A 799 0.98 -17.15 -9.59
CA ALA A 799 2.37 -17.54 -9.70
C ALA A 799 2.57 -19.00 -9.25
N ILE A 800 2.06 -19.37 -8.07
CA ILE A 800 2.20 -20.73 -7.52
C ILE A 800 1.52 -21.77 -8.42
N ILE A 801 0.26 -21.56 -8.82
CA ILE A 801 -0.50 -22.52 -9.66
C ILE A 801 0.17 -22.68 -11.02
N GLY A 802 0.46 -21.58 -11.70
CA GLY A 802 1.08 -21.60 -13.02
C GLY A 802 2.46 -22.24 -12.99
N GLY A 803 3.26 -21.86 -12.00
CA GLY A 803 4.59 -22.42 -11.76
C GLY A 803 4.55 -23.93 -11.56
N LEU A 804 3.69 -24.43 -10.67
CA LEU A 804 3.56 -25.86 -10.40
C LEU A 804 3.00 -26.66 -11.57
N MET A 805 2.00 -26.13 -12.30
CA MET A 805 1.46 -26.82 -13.48
C MET A 805 2.54 -27.10 -14.52
N VAL A 806 3.31 -26.07 -14.90
CA VAL A 806 4.33 -26.18 -15.94
C VAL A 806 5.56 -26.90 -15.42
N SER A 807 6.00 -26.61 -14.19
CA SER A 807 7.16 -27.27 -13.60
C SER A 807 6.93 -28.75 -13.40
N GLN A 808 5.73 -29.19 -13.03
CA GLN A 808 5.47 -30.59 -12.73
C GLN A 808 5.67 -31.49 -13.96
N VAL A 809 5.14 -31.06 -15.11
CA VAL A 809 5.30 -31.78 -16.36
C VAL A 809 6.77 -31.81 -16.78
N LEU A 810 7.43 -30.64 -16.79
CA LEU A 810 8.82 -30.56 -17.24
C LEU A 810 9.77 -31.31 -16.30
N THR A 811 9.68 -31.07 -14.99
CA THR A 811 10.57 -31.63 -13.95
C THR A 811 10.55 -33.14 -13.92
N LEU A 812 9.38 -33.78 -14.04
CA LEU A 812 9.27 -35.24 -14.04
C LEU A 812 10.06 -35.88 -15.20
N PHE A 813 10.13 -35.23 -16.36
CA PHE A 813 10.83 -35.76 -17.53
C PHE A 813 12.28 -35.26 -17.65
N THR A 814 12.58 -34.02 -17.26
CA THR A 814 13.91 -33.43 -17.42
C THR A 814 14.87 -33.85 -16.32
N THR A 815 14.42 -33.94 -15.06
CA THR A 815 15.29 -34.26 -13.91
C THR A 815 16.04 -35.58 -14.08
N PRO A 816 15.42 -36.70 -14.51
CA PRO A 816 16.13 -37.95 -14.72
C PRO A 816 17.25 -37.84 -15.77
N VAL A 817 17.01 -37.10 -16.84
CA VAL A 817 17.99 -36.91 -17.92
C VAL A 817 19.14 -36.03 -17.45
N ILE A 818 18.83 -34.95 -16.71
CA ILE A 818 19.85 -34.03 -16.19
C ILE A 818 20.72 -34.73 -15.14
N TYR A 819 20.12 -35.57 -14.28
CA TYR A 819 20.86 -36.42 -13.34
C TYR A 819 21.86 -37.33 -14.07
N LEU A 820 21.44 -38.03 -15.13
CA LEU A 820 22.34 -38.88 -15.93
C LEU A 820 23.42 -38.08 -16.69
N ALA A 821 23.07 -36.90 -17.19
CA ALA A 821 24.01 -36.03 -17.89
C ALA A 821 25.13 -35.55 -16.93
N PHE A 822 24.78 -35.19 -15.69
CA PHE A 822 25.74 -34.76 -14.70
C PHE A 822 26.53 -35.91 -14.08
N ASP A 823 25.92 -37.08 -13.88
CA ASP A 823 26.64 -38.27 -13.41
C ASP A 823 27.70 -38.74 -14.43
N THR A 824 27.35 -38.80 -15.71
CA THR A 824 28.33 -39.10 -16.77
C THR A 824 29.45 -38.05 -16.87
N LEU A 825 29.16 -36.79 -16.57
CA LEU A 825 30.16 -35.73 -16.48
C LEU A 825 31.08 -35.93 -15.26
N ALA A 826 30.51 -36.29 -14.10
CA ALA A 826 31.24 -36.56 -12.86
C ALA A 826 32.19 -37.74 -13.01
N GLN A 827 31.74 -38.83 -13.63
CA GLN A 827 32.55 -40.01 -13.91
C GLN A 827 33.72 -39.69 -14.86
N ARG A 828 33.48 -38.88 -15.90
CA ARG A 828 34.55 -38.40 -16.81
C ARG A 828 35.55 -37.49 -16.13
N MET A 829 35.12 -36.66 -15.18
CA MET A 829 36.02 -35.81 -14.40
C MET A 829 36.86 -36.61 -13.41
N LYS A 830 36.27 -37.61 -12.73
CA LYS A 830 37.03 -38.56 -11.88
C LYS A 830 38.05 -39.37 -12.67
N GLN A 831 37.71 -39.82 -13.88
CA GLN A 831 38.63 -40.53 -14.78
C GLN A 831 39.74 -39.66 -15.39
N ARG A 832 39.63 -38.33 -15.31
CA ARG A 832 40.68 -37.39 -15.74
C ARG A 832 41.54 -36.88 -14.58
N ALA A 833 41.07 -37.01 -13.34
CA ALA A 833 41.78 -36.60 -12.13
C ALA A 833 42.60 -37.75 -11.51
N LEU A 834 42.22 -39.00 -11.81
CA LEU A 834 43.06 -40.20 -11.71
C LEU A 834 43.92 -40.32 -12.97
#